data_AF-A0A1I8GMD8-F1
#
_entry.id   AF-A0A1I8GMD8-F1
#
_cell.length_a   1.000
_cell.length_b   1.000
_cell.length_c   1.000
_cell.angle_alpha   90.00
_cell.angle_beta   90.00
_cell.angle_gamma   90.00
#
_symmetry.space_group_name_H-M   'P 1'
#
loop_
_entity.id
_entity.type
_entity.pdbx_description
1 polymer ?
#
loop_
_entity_poly.entity_id
_entity_poly.type
_entity_poly.pdbx_seq_one_letter_code
_entity_poly.pdbx_strand_id
1 'polypeptide(L)'
;MGRVRERREQLDRAEAATMAAAAAAAAAQEDVAGLDELRRQVDWQREFCQTANDTVAEAAACGAIGDGLPESDRATYAALLTELEAACTDLTGAAQRRLRHLEAWLAFAESAASLLAWLDEREARVLRLQRRQPRLAEVADVEAYLKSTVSELEDREAKFAAAVTSGARLIRRYAAAGGRSTSGSSAAAHPAEACLRRLEERWAAHLSLAGCLQHQTEAAAAAAAHSAGAWRVRASLADITRRLGTEFLDQRPGQSAESTASRLRAVDGLREQLDRAAGEANSLAASAPHQALLAPAVFDGNPGSLSGQLLCQWSGLPTNLTVALHRIDGPMCLVSPSSSAVTSSTASTTATTTCWLPAVCLRTPWPAAVSAARSLQAEAASAAALWRRRRLALRRRHLLSRLAGLRSGSRSSSTLATSAEQRRAALAAVEREVEQQLTDEATESIDDDEASKKLRAELELCRRSCQSSLAGSQAEDSADTRSGSLSDAVAELEIRLTAAEALAFAEVAGFPLTQAQMDRSLEALTKTQASLHEALQDCISKQQRAAQQSSAAAAAASTASAAADATVARCRRHLSSSLEPRLRTLRACSGDFAAYQQLVQDCAVWLAGCRQKLRNLQSAGRPAAHSSLEPLCRSFERALALRQSLRSARPDIDALNTAGGALASAAQRYE
;
A
#
# COMPACT_ATOMS: atom_id res chain seq x y z
N MET A 1 14.04 -10.35 84.31
CA MET A 1 13.05 -9.31 83.93
C MET A 1 13.68 -8.01 83.44
N GLY A 2 14.49 -7.29 84.22
CA GLY A 2 15.10 -6.01 83.79
C GLY A 2 15.87 -6.10 82.45
N ARG A 3 16.76 -7.09 82.31
CA ARG A 3 17.51 -7.35 81.07
C ARG A 3 16.61 -7.70 79.86
N VAL A 4 15.47 -8.36 80.08
CA VAL A 4 14.50 -8.71 79.01
C VAL A 4 13.77 -7.45 78.53
N ARG A 5 13.39 -6.54 79.44
CA ARG A 5 12.79 -5.25 79.11
C ARG A 5 13.76 -4.35 78.35
N GLU A 6 15.00 -4.24 78.82
CA GLU A 6 16.04 -3.46 78.13
C GLU A 6 16.28 -3.97 76.71
N ARG A 7 16.39 -5.29 76.53
CA ARG A 7 16.54 -5.89 75.20
C ARG A 7 15.32 -5.70 74.31
N ARG A 8 14.12 -5.69 74.89
CA ARG A 8 12.90 -5.38 74.14
C ARG A 8 12.90 -3.94 73.63
N GLU A 9 13.30 -2.98 74.47
CA GLU A 9 13.45 -1.59 74.03
C GLU A 9 14.54 -1.41 72.97
N GLN A 10 15.66 -2.16 73.07
CA GLN A 10 16.69 -2.17 72.03
C GLN A 10 16.15 -2.70 70.70
N LEU A 11 15.33 -3.77 70.73
CA LEU A 11 14.67 -4.31 69.55
C LEU A 11 13.74 -3.28 68.91
N ASP A 12 12.87 -2.64 69.70
CA ASP A 12 11.89 -1.65 69.22
C ASP A 12 12.60 -0.40 68.64
N ARG A 13 13.67 0.08 69.29
CA ARG A 13 14.51 1.18 68.78
C ARG A 13 15.17 0.83 67.46
N ALA A 14 15.69 -0.38 67.34
CA ALA A 14 16.32 -0.84 66.12
C ALA A 14 15.28 -1.03 65.00
N GLU A 15 14.05 -1.47 65.29
CA GLU A 15 12.96 -1.53 64.28
C GLU A 15 12.65 -0.13 63.73
N ALA A 16 12.54 0.88 64.59
CA ALA A 16 12.33 2.27 64.17
C ALA A 16 13.49 2.78 63.30
N ALA A 17 14.73 2.47 63.66
CA ALA A 17 15.92 2.85 62.88
C ALA A 17 15.95 2.18 61.50
N THR A 18 15.61 0.89 61.41
CA THR A 18 15.53 0.17 60.12
C THR A 18 14.49 0.78 59.20
N MET A 19 13.29 1.11 59.71
CA MET A 19 12.24 1.73 58.90
C MET A 19 12.63 3.13 58.42
N ALA A 20 13.30 3.92 59.25
CA ALA A 20 13.79 5.25 58.88
C ALA A 20 14.91 5.19 57.81
N ALA A 21 15.88 4.30 57.99
CA ALA A 21 16.97 4.10 57.03
C ALA A 21 16.46 3.57 55.68
N ALA A 22 15.48 2.66 55.72
CA ALA A 22 14.88 2.08 54.53
C ALA A 22 14.00 3.09 53.77
N ALA A 23 13.28 3.96 54.48
CA ALA A 23 12.54 5.07 53.87
C ALA A 23 13.49 6.08 53.20
N ALA A 24 14.64 6.38 53.83
CA ALA A 24 15.67 7.22 53.24
C ALA A 24 16.31 6.58 51.99
N ALA A 25 16.61 5.28 52.04
CA ALA A 25 17.14 4.53 50.90
C ALA A 25 16.15 4.41 49.73
N ALA A 26 14.86 4.28 50.01
CA ALA A 26 13.80 4.29 48.99
C ALA A 26 13.63 5.66 48.31
N ALA A 27 13.99 6.75 49.00
CA ALA A 27 13.95 8.10 48.46
C ALA A 27 15.22 8.46 47.66
N ALA A 28 16.37 7.84 47.95
CA ALA A 28 17.61 8.05 47.22
C ALA A 28 17.64 7.20 45.93
N GLN A 29 17.58 7.85 44.78
CA GLN A 29 17.43 7.23 43.46
C GLN A 29 18.59 6.33 43.00
N GLU A 30 19.75 6.29 43.68
CA GLU A 30 20.97 5.70 43.11
C GLU A 30 21.81 4.77 43.99
N ASP A 31 21.59 4.66 45.31
CA ASP A 31 22.69 4.18 46.15
C ASP A 31 22.67 2.69 46.56
N VAL A 32 23.72 1.99 46.12
CA VAL A 32 24.27 0.76 46.69
C VAL A 32 24.39 0.82 48.22
N ALA A 33 24.54 2.03 48.79
CA ALA A 33 24.62 2.27 50.23
C ALA A 33 23.38 1.80 51.02
N GLY A 34 22.18 1.83 50.41
CA GLY A 34 20.98 1.34 51.07
C GLY A 34 20.97 -0.19 51.25
N LEU A 35 21.62 -0.92 50.35
CA LEU A 35 21.72 -2.37 50.39
C LEU A 35 22.80 -2.84 51.37
N ASP A 36 23.93 -2.13 51.44
CA ASP A 36 24.98 -2.40 52.44
C ASP A 36 24.51 -2.12 53.86
N GLU A 37 23.69 -1.09 54.08
CA GLU A 37 23.08 -0.83 55.38
C GLU A 37 22.08 -1.92 55.78
N LEU A 38 21.28 -2.42 54.84
CA LEU A 38 20.40 -3.57 55.09
C LEU A 38 21.18 -4.83 55.46
N ARG A 39 22.31 -5.10 54.79
CA ARG A 39 23.20 -6.22 55.15
C ARG A 39 23.71 -6.10 56.59
N ARG A 40 24.19 -4.91 56.98
CA ARG A 40 24.60 -4.64 58.37
C ARG A 40 23.48 -4.88 59.37
N GLN A 41 22.25 -4.48 59.03
CA GLN A 41 21.09 -4.69 59.89
C GLN A 41 20.72 -6.17 60.03
N VAL A 42 20.84 -6.96 58.97
CA VAL A 42 20.67 -8.41 59.03
C VAL A 42 21.73 -9.04 59.93
N ASP A 43 23.00 -8.66 59.77
CA ASP A 43 24.10 -9.21 60.58
C ASP A 43 23.97 -8.84 62.05
N TRP A 44 23.63 -7.58 62.34
CA TRP A 44 23.30 -7.14 63.71
C TRP A 44 22.12 -7.93 64.30
N GLN A 45 21.08 -8.18 63.52
CA GLN A 45 19.91 -8.93 63.98
C GLN A 45 20.24 -10.41 64.25
N ARG A 46 21.19 -11.01 63.50
CA ARG A 46 21.70 -12.37 63.77
C ARG A 46 22.41 -12.42 65.12
N GLU A 47 23.29 -11.45 65.38
CA GLU A 47 23.96 -11.29 66.67
C GLU A 47 22.94 -11.07 67.79
N PHE A 48 21.93 -10.21 67.58
CA PHE A 48 20.85 -9.99 68.55
C PHE A 48 20.08 -11.27 68.86
N CYS A 49 19.72 -12.07 67.84
CA CYS A 49 19.06 -13.36 68.04
C CYS A 49 19.93 -14.33 68.86
N GLN A 50 21.25 -14.36 68.63
CA GLN A 50 22.20 -15.15 69.42
C GLN A 50 22.13 -14.73 70.89
N THR A 51 22.27 -13.43 71.16
CA THR A 51 22.21 -12.92 72.54
C THR A 51 20.86 -13.19 73.19
N ALA A 52 19.73 -13.05 72.47
CA ALA A 52 18.40 -13.34 72.98
C ALA A 52 18.25 -14.80 73.41
N ASN A 53 18.81 -15.75 72.65
CA ASN A 53 18.86 -17.16 73.03
C ASN A 53 19.70 -17.39 74.29
N ASP A 54 20.82 -16.68 74.45
CA ASP A 54 21.63 -16.75 75.68
C ASP A 54 20.82 -16.29 76.91
N THR A 55 19.98 -15.26 76.79
CA THR A 55 19.07 -14.88 77.89
C THR A 55 17.99 -15.91 78.20
N VAL A 56 17.54 -16.67 77.20
CA VAL A 56 16.63 -17.79 77.45
C VAL A 56 17.34 -18.89 78.23
N ALA A 57 18.58 -19.20 77.88
CA ALA A 57 19.39 -20.19 78.62
C ALA A 57 19.65 -19.74 80.07
N GLU A 58 19.95 -18.46 80.29
CA GLU A 58 20.07 -17.88 81.64
C GLU A 58 18.75 -17.92 82.42
N ALA A 59 17.62 -17.61 81.77
CA ALA A 59 16.30 -17.68 82.40
C ALA A 59 15.90 -19.12 82.76
N ALA A 60 16.24 -20.10 81.93
CA ALA A 60 16.04 -21.52 82.22
C ALA A 60 16.88 -21.99 83.42
N ALA A 61 18.10 -21.46 83.58
CA ALA A 61 18.95 -21.75 84.75
C ALA A 61 18.34 -21.22 86.06
N CYS A 62 17.55 -20.14 86.03
CA CYS A 62 16.80 -19.69 87.18
C CYS A 62 15.78 -20.75 87.64
N GLY A 63 15.15 -21.49 86.73
CA GLY A 63 14.19 -22.54 87.08
C GLY A 63 14.73 -23.59 88.07
N ALA A 64 16.03 -23.89 87.99
CA ALA A 64 16.70 -24.84 88.91
C ALA A 64 16.88 -24.31 90.34
N ILE A 65 16.70 -23.01 90.58
CA ILE A 65 16.85 -22.36 91.90
C ILE A 65 15.56 -22.52 92.73
N GLY A 66 14.42 -22.70 92.08
CA GLY A 66 13.09 -22.74 92.71
C GLY A 66 12.90 -23.86 93.73
N ASP A 67 13.57 -25.00 93.54
CA ASP A 67 13.45 -26.19 94.39
C ASP A 67 14.01 -25.98 95.81
N GLY A 68 14.93 -25.02 95.98
CA GLY A 68 15.59 -24.69 97.25
C GLY A 68 14.91 -23.62 98.10
N LEU A 69 13.79 -23.04 97.64
CA LEU A 69 13.13 -21.92 98.31
C LEU A 69 12.16 -22.39 99.43
N PRO A 70 11.92 -21.56 100.47
CA PRO A 70 10.90 -21.81 101.49
C PRO A 70 9.48 -21.76 100.90
N GLU A 71 8.56 -22.50 101.50
CA GLU A 71 7.20 -22.75 100.97
C GLU A 71 6.36 -21.47 100.80
N SER A 72 6.60 -20.43 101.62
CA SER A 72 5.97 -19.11 101.50
C SER A 72 6.33 -18.36 100.22
N ASP A 73 7.53 -18.59 99.67
CA ASP A 73 8.09 -17.78 98.58
C ASP A 73 8.03 -18.52 97.24
N ARG A 74 7.80 -19.84 97.26
CA ARG A 74 7.70 -20.69 96.07
C ARG A 74 6.61 -20.25 95.10
N ALA A 75 5.43 -19.90 95.60
CA ALA A 75 4.30 -19.49 94.75
C ALA A 75 4.60 -18.17 94.01
N THR A 76 5.15 -17.19 94.72
CA THR A 76 5.56 -15.89 94.16
C THR A 76 6.71 -16.06 93.16
N TYR A 77 7.69 -16.89 93.49
CA TYR A 77 8.80 -17.22 92.60
C TYR A 77 8.34 -17.91 91.32
N ALA A 78 7.44 -18.90 91.43
CA ALA A 78 6.87 -19.59 90.28
C ALA A 78 6.10 -18.62 89.36
N ALA A 79 5.30 -17.70 89.92
CA ALA A 79 4.62 -16.68 89.13
C ALA A 79 5.61 -15.78 88.37
N LEU A 80 6.65 -15.27 89.04
CA LEU A 80 7.69 -14.43 88.42
C LEU A 80 8.52 -15.19 87.36
N LEU A 81 8.75 -16.49 87.57
CA LEU A 81 9.43 -17.35 86.62
C LEU A 81 8.57 -17.56 85.37
N THR A 82 7.26 -17.83 85.53
CA THR A 82 6.34 -17.94 84.39
C THR A 82 6.22 -16.64 83.60
N GLU A 83 6.24 -15.47 84.26
CA GLU A 83 6.27 -14.16 83.60
C GLU A 83 7.59 -13.95 82.84
N LEU A 84 8.72 -14.37 83.42
CA LEU A 84 10.03 -14.31 82.77
C LEU A 84 10.12 -15.22 81.55
N GLU A 85 9.64 -16.46 81.66
CA GLU A 85 9.57 -17.42 80.56
C GLU A 85 8.68 -16.89 79.43
N ALA A 86 7.49 -16.37 79.75
CA ALA A 86 6.61 -15.72 78.78
C ALA A 86 7.32 -14.56 78.06
N ALA A 87 7.93 -13.63 78.81
CA ALA A 87 8.65 -12.50 78.23
C ALA A 87 9.86 -12.91 77.36
N CYS A 88 10.55 -13.99 77.74
CA CYS A 88 11.65 -14.58 76.97
C CYS A 88 11.16 -15.23 75.66
N THR A 89 10.04 -15.95 75.69
CA THR A 89 9.42 -16.51 74.46
C THR A 89 8.91 -15.42 73.52
N ASP A 90 8.37 -14.33 74.06
CA ASP A 90 7.94 -13.18 73.28
C ASP A 90 9.12 -12.43 72.64
N LEU A 91 10.22 -12.24 73.38
CA LEU A 91 11.43 -11.58 72.88
C LEU A 91 12.07 -12.40 71.75
N THR A 92 12.30 -13.70 71.97
CA THR A 92 12.90 -14.58 70.95
C THR A 92 12.00 -14.75 69.74
N GLY A 93 10.69 -14.90 69.95
CA GLY A 93 9.70 -14.92 68.88
C GLY A 93 9.72 -13.64 68.04
N ALA A 94 9.80 -12.46 68.69
CA ALA A 94 9.88 -11.18 67.99
C ALA A 94 11.20 -11.02 67.23
N ALA A 95 12.33 -11.33 67.86
CA ALA A 95 13.66 -11.26 67.26
C ALA A 95 13.79 -12.15 66.02
N GLN A 96 13.29 -13.40 66.09
CA GLN A 96 13.31 -14.34 64.96
C GLN A 96 12.36 -13.91 63.83
N ARG A 97 11.17 -13.38 64.15
CA ARG A 97 10.25 -12.83 63.15
C ARG A 97 10.89 -11.67 62.39
N ARG A 98 11.56 -10.77 63.11
CA ARG A 98 12.29 -9.65 62.53
C ARG A 98 13.46 -10.12 61.67
N LEU A 99 14.27 -11.06 62.13
CA LEU A 99 15.37 -11.63 61.33
C LEU A 99 14.85 -12.20 60.01
N ARG A 100 13.82 -13.04 60.04
CA ARG A 100 13.19 -13.62 58.83
C ARG A 100 12.64 -12.54 57.90
N HIS A 101 12.12 -11.44 58.45
CA HIS A 101 11.64 -10.31 57.66
C HIS A 101 12.79 -9.57 56.97
N LEU A 102 13.87 -9.24 57.70
CA LEU A 102 15.05 -8.59 57.16
C LEU A 102 15.76 -9.45 56.12
N GLU A 103 15.89 -10.76 56.33
CA GLU A 103 16.48 -11.69 55.35
C GLU A 103 15.64 -11.79 54.08
N ALA A 104 14.30 -11.83 54.21
CA ALA A 104 13.40 -11.81 53.06
C ALA A 104 13.45 -10.47 52.31
N TRP A 105 13.59 -9.35 53.02
CA TRP A 105 13.78 -8.03 52.41
C TRP A 105 15.12 -7.94 51.70
N LEU A 106 16.21 -8.40 52.30
CA LEU A 106 17.54 -8.41 51.68
C LEU A 106 17.54 -9.23 50.40
N ALA A 107 17.00 -10.45 50.42
CA ALA A 107 16.93 -11.30 49.23
C ALA A 107 16.12 -10.66 48.09
N PHE A 108 15.01 -9.98 48.41
CA PHE A 108 14.25 -9.21 47.43
C PHE A 108 15.04 -8.01 46.89
N ALA A 109 15.67 -7.22 47.77
CA ALA A 109 16.42 -6.03 47.41
C ALA A 109 17.62 -6.36 46.50
N GLU A 110 18.36 -7.44 46.81
CA GLU A 110 19.46 -7.93 45.96
C GLU A 110 18.97 -8.38 44.58
N SER A 111 17.87 -9.14 44.54
CA SER A 111 17.25 -9.55 43.27
C SER A 111 16.82 -8.33 42.45
N ALA A 112 16.14 -7.36 43.05
CA ALA A 112 15.66 -6.15 42.38
C ALA A 112 16.83 -5.28 41.90
N ALA A 113 17.86 -5.08 42.73
CA ALA A 113 19.06 -4.31 42.37
C ALA A 113 19.80 -4.94 41.18
N SER A 114 19.93 -6.26 41.14
CA SER A 114 20.57 -6.95 40.01
C SER A 114 19.81 -6.77 38.69
N LEU A 115 18.47 -6.79 38.74
CA LEU A 115 17.62 -6.57 37.57
C LEU A 115 17.69 -5.12 37.11
N LEU A 116 17.60 -4.16 38.03
CA LEU A 116 17.71 -2.73 37.74
C LEU A 116 19.06 -2.38 37.12
N ALA A 117 20.17 -2.88 37.66
CA ALA A 117 21.50 -2.64 37.10
C ALA A 117 21.63 -3.20 35.67
N TRP A 118 21.08 -4.39 35.42
CA TRP A 118 21.05 -4.96 34.07
C TRP A 118 20.18 -4.13 33.11
N LEU A 119 19.01 -3.66 33.55
CA LEU A 119 18.16 -2.76 32.77
C LEU A 119 18.91 -1.47 32.42
N ASP A 120 19.54 -0.82 33.40
CA ASP A 120 20.32 0.41 33.19
C ASP A 120 21.46 0.22 32.18
N GLU A 121 22.18 -0.91 32.24
CA GLU A 121 23.21 -1.24 31.24
C GLU A 121 22.63 -1.35 29.83
N ARG A 122 21.47 -1.98 29.68
CA ARG A 122 20.79 -2.16 28.39
C ARG A 122 20.29 -0.84 27.84
N GLU A 123 19.75 0.03 28.68
CA GLU A 123 19.29 1.36 28.25
C GLU A 123 20.49 2.19 27.78
N ALA A 124 21.57 2.21 28.56
CA ALA A 124 22.80 2.90 28.18
C ALA A 124 23.33 2.42 26.82
N ARG A 125 23.23 1.11 26.53
CA ARG A 125 23.61 0.56 25.23
C ARG A 125 22.69 1.00 24.09
N VAL A 126 21.37 1.03 24.31
CA VAL A 126 20.40 1.57 23.34
C VAL A 126 20.72 3.02 23.00
N LEU A 127 20.91 3.86 24.04
CA LEU A 127 21.24 5.27 23.87
C LEU A 127 22.58 5.48 23.15
N ARG A 128 23.57 4.58 23.31
CA ARG A 128 24.84 4.63 22.55
C ARG A 128 24.66 4.30 21.08
N LEU A 129 23.86 3.29 20.76
CA LEU A 129 23.58 2.89 19.37
C LEU A 129 22.91 4.04 18.60
N GLN A 130 22.05 4.82 19.26
CA GLN A 130 21.37 5.96 18.65
C GLN A 130 22.27 7.14 18.27
N ARG A 131 23.42 7.35 18.93
CA ARG A 131 24.31 8.48 18.64
C ARG A 131 24.94 8.39 17.24
N ARG A 132 24.89 7.21 16.61
CA ARG A 132 25.34 6.99 15.24
C ARG A 132 24.10 7.01 14.35
N GLN A 133 24.03 7.90 13.37
CA GLN A 133 23.02 7.78 12.31
C GLN A 133 23.24 6.42 11.64
N PRO A 134 22.34 5.43 11.80
CA PRO A 134 22.67 4.10 11.33
C PRO A 134 22.68 4.12 9.81
N ARG A 135 23.87 3.85 9.27
CA ARG A 135 24.01 3.43 7.88
C ARG A 135 23.30 2.08 7.72
N LEU A 136 22.98 1.71 6.49
CA LEU A 136 22.36 0.42 6.16
C LEU A 136 23.06 -0.80 6.80
N ALA A 137 24.39 -0.78 6.92
CA ALA A 137 25.17 -1.82 7.60
C ALA A 137 24.94 -1.86 9.13
N GLU A 138 24.63 -0.72 9.74
CA GLU A 138 24.40 -0.59 11.18
C GLU A 138 22.96 -0.99 11.56
N VAL A 139 22.02 -0.98 10.60
CA VAL A 139 20.65 -1.52 10.83
C VAL A 139 20.70 -3.00 11.19
N ALA A 140 21.56 -3.78 10.52
CA ALA A 140 21.77 -5.20 10.84
C ALA A 140 22.33 -5.40 12.26
N ASP A 141 23.24 -4.54 12.71
CA ASP A 141 23.79 -4.58 14.06
C ASP A 141 22.72 -4.25 15.12
N VAL A 142 21.84 -3.27 14.84
CA VAL A 142 20.72 -2.91 15.70
C VAL A 142 19.68 -4.04 15.76
N GLU A 143 19.37 -4.70 14.63
CA GLU A 143 18.49 -5.88 14.60
C GLU A 143 19.08 -7.07 15.39
N ALA A 144 20.38 -7.32 15.25
CA ALA A 144 21.06 -8.36 16.03
C ALA A 144 21.01 -8.06 17.53
N TYR A 145 21.22 -6.80 17.89
CA TYR A 145 21.09 -6.34 19.27
C TYR A 145 19.65 -6.47 19.80
N LEU A 146 18.64 -6.11 19.00
CA LEU A 146 17.23 -6.25 19.36
C LEU A 146 16.89 -7.73 19.62
N LYS A 147 17.27 -8.63 18.72
CA LYS A 147 17.04 -10.08 18.89
C LYS A 147 17.67 -10.61 20.17
N SER A 148 18.93 -10.23 20.43
CA SER A 148 19.61 -10.57 21.68
C SER A 148 18.92 -10.00 22.91
N THR A 149 18.44 -8.76 22.85
CA THR A 149 17.76 -8.11 23.98
C THR A 149 16.41 -8.75 24.27
N VAL A 150 15.63 -9.10 23.24
CA VAL A 150 14.33 -9.77 23.40
C VAL A 150 14.52 -11.17 24.00
N SER A 151 15.46 -11.96 23.48
CA SER A 151 15.77 -13.28 24.05
C SER A 151 16.23 -13.19 25.52
N GLU A 152 17.08 -12.21 25.86
CA GLU A 152 17.51 -12.02 27.25
C GLU A 152 16.39 -11.53 28.18
N LEU A 153 15.40 -10.80 27.66
CA LEU A 153 14.20 -10.38 28.39
C LEU A 153 13.30 -11.59 28.69
N GLU A 154 13.08 -12.44 27.70
CA GLU A 154 12.32 -13.70 27.85
C GLU A 154 12.96 -14.61 28.91
N ASP A 155 14.29 -14.79 28.86
CA ASP A 155 15.03 -15.59 29.85
C ASP A 155 14.93 -15.03 31.29
N ARG A 156 14.79 -13.70 31.42
CA ARG A 156 14.74 -13.00 32.71
C ARG A 156 13.33 -12.73 33.22
N GLU A 157 12.29 -12.93 32.41
CA GLU A 157 10.90 -12.72 32.79
C GLU A 157 10.53 -13.54 34.04
N ALA A 158 11.00 -14.79 34.12
CA ALA A 158 10.79 -15.63 35.30
C ALA A 158 11.43 -15.05 36.58
N LYS A 159 12.63 -14.46 36.45
CA LYS A 159 13.33 -13.81 37.58
C LYS A 159 12.62 -12.53 38.01
N PHE A 160 12.14 -11.74 37.05
CA PHE A 160 11.32 -10.56 37.31
C PHE A 160 10.01 -10.93 38.02
N ALA A 161 9.26 -11.92 37.52
CA ALA A 161 8.02 -12.38 38.13
C ALA A 161 8.22 -12.92 39.56
N ALA A 162 9.34 -13.62 39.80
CA ALA A 162 9.72 -14.06 41.14
C ALA A 162 10.01 -12.88 42.08
N ALA A 163 10.75 -11.86 41.60
CA ALA A 163 11.03 -10.65 42.37
C ALA A 163 9.74 -9.88 42.71
N VAL A 164 8.84 -9.68 41.75
CA VAL A 164 7.53 -9.04 41.96
C VAL A 164 6.70 -9.80 42.98
N THR A 165 6.63 -11.12 42.86
CA THR A 165 5.90 -11.97 43.82
C THR A 165 6.50 -11.88 45.22
N SER A 166 7.83 -11.84 45.33
CA SER A 166 8.54 -11.69 46.61
C SER A 166 8.24 -10.33 47.26
N GLY A 167 8.36 -9.23 46.51
CA GLY A 167 8.04 -7.87 46.96
C GLY A 167 6.58 -7.73 47.42
N ALA A 168 5.63 -8.24 46.63
CA ALA A 168 4.21 -8.23 46.99
C ALA A 168 3.89 -9.08 48.24
N ARG A 169 4.66 -10.15 48.51
CA ARG A 169 4.54 -10.92 49.76
C ARG A 169 5.08 -10.14 50.95
N LEU A 170 6.20 -9.44 50.82
CA LEU A 170 6.75 -8.58 51.88
C LEU A 170 5.76 -7.48 52.28
N ILE A 171 5.21 -6.77 51.30
CA ILE A 171 4.23 -5.69 51.53
C ILE A 171 2.99 -6.22 52.25
N ARG A 172 2.45 -7.38 51.82
CA ARG A 172 1.28 -8.01 52.47
C ARG A 172 1.57 -8.44 53.91
N ARG A 173 2.74 -9.03 54.16
CA ARG A 173 3.15 -9.45 55.52
C ARG A 173 3.28 -8.26 56.46
N TYR A 174 3.90 -7.17 56.00
CA TYR A 174 4.03 -5.94 56.79
C TYR A 174 2.65 -5.30 57.07
N ALA A 175 1.78 -5.23 56.06
CA ALA A 175 0.43 -4.70 56.21
C ALA A 175 -0.44 -5.54 57.18
N ALA A 176 -0.23 -6.86 57.23
CA ALA A 176 -0.93 -7.76 58.14
C ALA A 176 -0.40 -7.68 59.59
N ALA A 177 0.85 -7.27 59.78
CA ALA A 177 1.50 -7.12 61.09
C ALA A 177 1.12 -5.81 61.83
N GLY A 178 0.14 -5.05 61.34
CA GLY A 178 -0.33 -3.81 61.99
C GLY A 178 0.42 -2.54 61.58
N GLY A 179 1.28 -2.59 60.55
CA GLY A 179 2.04 -1.44 60.03
C GLY A 179 1.20 -0.33 59.35
N ARG A 180 -0.12 -0.31 59.53
CA ARG A 180 -0.99 0.81 59.12
C ARG A 180 -1.30 1.65 60.35
N SER A 181 -0.73 2.86 60.40
CA SER A 181 -1.10 3.87 61.39
C SER A 181 -2.61 4.09 61.40
N THR A 182 -3.23 3.92 62.56
CA THR A 182 -4.63 4.27 62.86
C THR A 182 -4.83 5.77 63.08
N SER A 183 -3.80 6.60 62.90
CA SER A 183 -3.90 8.06 62.94
C SER A 183 -3.62 8.63 61.55
N GLY A 184 -4.47 9.55 61.08
CA GLY A 184 -4.50 10.13 59.73
C GLY A 184 -3.31 11.02 59.33
N SER A 185 -2.10 10.68 59.75
CA SER A 185 -0.85 11.25 59.24
C SER A 185 -0.12 10.17 58.43
N SER A 186 0.02 10.41 57.12
CA SER A 186 0.82 9.65 56.14
C SER A 186 1.33 8.28 56.62
N ALA A 187 0.57 7.22 56.36
CA ALA A 187 1.03 5.84 56.54
C ALA A 187 2.40 5.66 55.86
N ALA A 188 3.45 5.39 56.62
CA ALA A 188 4.77 5.15 56.04
C ALA A 188 4.70 3.88 55.18
N ALA A 189 4.71 4.05 53.86
CA ALA A 189 4.73 2.97 52.90
C ALA A 189 5.93 2.06 53.17
N HIS A 190 5.76 0.74 53.03
CA HIS A 190 6.87 -0.17 53.22
C HIS A 190 7.93 0.13 52.13
N PRO A 191 9.23 0.24 52.46
CA PRO A 191 10.29 0.56 51.50
C PRO A 191 10.30 -0.35 50.25
N ALA A 192 9.92 -1.61 50.40
CA ALA A 192 9.75 -2.55 49.28
C ALA A 192 8.69 -2.12 48.25
N GLU A 193 7.71 -1.29 48.62
CA GLU A 193 6.67 -0.77 47.72
C GLU A 193 7.27 0.20 46.69
N ALA A 194 8.11 1.13 47.15
CA ALA A 194 8.82 2.04 46.26
C ALA A 194 9.80 1.29 45.33
N CYS A 195 10.52 0.30 45.86
CA CYS A 195 11.43 -0.54 45.08
C CYS A 195 10.68 -1.37 44.04
N LEU A 196 9.56 -1.99 44.42
CA LEU A 196 8.72 -2.77 43.52
C LEU A 196 8.15 -1.91 42.39
N ARG A 197 7.58 -0.75 42.72
CA ARG A 197 7.07 0.21 41.72
C ARG A 197 8.18 0.62 40.73
N ARG A 198 9.37 0.96 41.23
CA ARG A 198 10.52 1.30 40.39
C ARG A 198 10.90 0.14 39.45
N LEU A 199 10.95 -1.09 39.96
CA LEU A 199 11.27 -2.26 39.17
C LEU A 199 10.24 -2.49 38.04
N GLU A 200 8.96 -2.38 38.35
CA GLU A 200 7.86 -2.50 37.38
C GLU A 200 7.91 -1.38 36.32
N GLU A 201 8.11 -0.14 36.73
CA GLU A 201 8.25 1.02 35.84
C GLU A 201 9.44 0.86 34.88
N ARG A 202 10.60 0.44 35.40
CA ARG A 202 11.82 0.24 34.61
C ARG A 202 11.67 -0.94 33.65
N TRP A 203 11.05 -2.04 34.08
CA TRP A 203 10.76 -3.18 33.21
C TRP A 203 9.83 -2.78 32.06
N ALA A 204 8.72 -2.08 32.35
CA ALA A 204 7.79 -1.60 31.35
C ALA A 204 8.43 -0.59 30.37
N ALA A 205 9.30 0.31 30.87
CA ALA A 205 10.07 1.23 30.05
C ALA A 205 11.01 0.48 29.09
N HIS A 206 11.62 -0.61 29.53
CA HIS A 206 12.49 -1.43 28.68
C HIS A 206 11.75 -2.18 27.58
N LEU A 207 10.59 -2.76 27.89
CA LEU A 207 9.73 -3.37 26.88
C LEU A 207 9.31 -2.33 25.83
N SER A 208 8.98 -1.13 26.30
CA SER A 208 8.67 0.01 25.44
C SER A 208 9.85 0.40 24.53
N LEU A 209 11.07 0.49 25.08
CA LEU A 209 12.29 0.77 24.31
C LEU A 209 12.59 -0.32 23.28
N ALA A 210 12.39 -1.59 23.61
CA ALA A 210 12.55 -2.71 22.69
C ALA A 210 11.55 -2.62 21.52
N GLY A 211 10.28 -2.33 21.82
CA GLY A 211 9.25 -2.11 20.79
C GLY A 211 9.55 -0.89 19.91
N CYS A 212 10.04 0.21 20.50
CA CYS A 212 10.52 1.35 19.74
C CYS A 212 11.66 0.96 18.79
N LEU A 213 12.67 0.23 19.27
CA LEU A 213 13.79 -0.24 18.44
C LEU A 213 13.31 -1.11 17.28
N GLN A 214 12.33 -1.98 17.49
CA GLN A 214 11.75 -2.78 16.42
C GLN A 214 11.15 -1.89 15.32
N HIS A 215 10.27 -0.96 15.69
CA HIS A 215 9.67 -0.03 14.73
C HIS A 215 10.72 0.82 14.00
N GLN A 216 11.78 1.20 14.70
CA GLN A 216 12.90 1.95 14.15
C GLN A 216 13.69 1.12 13.11
N THR A 217 13.95 -0.17 13.37
CA THR A 217 14.59 -1.07 12.39
C THR A 217 13.71 -1.31 11.16
N GLU A 218 12.40 -1.53 11.35
CA GLU A 218 11.44 -1.70 10.27
C GLU A 218 11.35 -0.44 9.38
N ALA A 219 11.29 0.74 10.01
CA ALA A 219 11.27 2.02 9.29
C ALA A 219 12.58 2.28 8.53
N ALA A 220 13.73 1.95 9.13
CA ALA A 220 15.03 2.08 8.47
C ALA A 220 15.14 1.15 7.24
N ALA A 221 14.67 -0.10 7.35
CA ALA A 221 14.63 -1.04 6.24
C ALA A 221 13.69 -0.56 5.12
N ALA A 222 12.52 -0.03 5.46
CA ALA A 222 11.57 0.55 4.51
C ALA A 222 12.17 1.75 3.78
N ALA A 223 12.80 2.69 4.50
CA ALA A 223 13.46 3.85 3.93
C ALA A 223 14.61 3.46 2.99
N ALA A 224 15.41 2.46 3.39
CA ALA A 224 16.48 1.91 2.56
C ALA A 224 15.93 1.30 1.25
N ALA A 225 14.90 0.44 1.34
CA ALA A 225 14.26 -0.17 0.18
C ALA A 225 13.66 0.90 -0.76
N HIS A 226 13.03 1.93 -0.19
CA HIS A 226 12.48 3.07 -0.93
C HIS A 226 13.58 3.82 -1.69
N SER A 227 14.69 4.15 -1.02
CA SER A 227 15.83 4.84 -1.64
C SER A 227 16.48 4.01 -2.75
N ALA A 228 16.65 2.70 -2.55
CA ALA A 228 17.18 1.79 -3.57
C ALA A 228 16.23 1.69 -4.78
N GLY A 229 14.92 1.65 -4.54
CA GLY A 229 13.88 1.75 -5.58
C GLY A 229 14.02 3.04 -6.39
N ALA A 230 14.10 4.19 -5.71
CA ALA A 230 14.27 5.50 -6.32
C ALA A 230 15.54 5.57 -7.21
N TRP A 231 16.66 5.04 -6.74
CA TRP A 231 17.90 4.95 -7.53
C TRP A 231 17.75 4.09 -8.79
N ARG A 232 17.11 2.92 -8.69
CA ARG A 232 16.88 2.05 -9.86
C ARG A 232 16.01 2.72 -10.92
N VAL A 233 14.91 3.36 -10.51
CA VAL A 233 14.03 4.11 -11.42
C VAL A 233 14.81 5.24 -12.09
N ARG A 234 15.57 6.02 -11.31
CA ARG A 234 16.40 7.11 -11.86
C ARG A 234 17.41 6.61 -12.89
N ALA A 235 18.11 5.51 -12.60
CA ALA A 235 19.06 4.92 -13.53
C ALA A 235 18.38 4.44 -14.83
N SER A 236 17.20 3.82 -14.72
CA SER A 236 16.41 3.42 -15.90
C SER A 236 15.97 4.61 -16.74
N LEU A 237 15.48 5.68 -16.11
CA LEU A 237 15.07 6.91 -16.81
C LEU A 237 16.28 7.60 -17.48
N ALA A 238 17.43 7.60 -16.82
CA ALA A 238 18.67 8.14 -17.38
C ALA A 238 19.12 7.36 -18.62
N ASP A 239 19.06 6.01 -18.60
CA ASP A 239 19.39 5.20 -19.78
C ASP A 239 18.41 5.44 -20.94
N ILE A 240 17.10 5.45 -20.67
CA ILE A 240 16.08 5.76 -21.68
C ILE A 240 16.35 7.14 -22.30
N THR A 241 16.58 8.16 -21.46
CA THR A 241 16.86 9.52 -21.91
C THR A 241 18.16 9.60 -22.73
N ARG A 242 19.21 8.88 -22.31
CA ARG A 242 20.48 8.78 -23.04
C ARG A 242 20.28 8.16 -24.41
N ARG A 243 19.52 7.07 -24.54
CA ARG A 243 19.22 6.40 -25.82
C ARG A 243 18.42 7.31 -26.74
N LEU A 244 17.38 7.97 -26.21
CA LEU A 244 16.60 9.02 -26.91
C LEU A 244 17.47 10.20 -27.38
N GLY A 245 18.53 10.50 -26.62
CA GLY A 245 19.51 11.55 -26.90
C GLY A 245 20.72 11.12 -27.73
N THR A 246 20.83 9.87 -28.19
CA THR A 246 22.01 9.42 -28.97
C THR A 246 21.58 8.62 -30.19
N GLU A 247 20.94 7.47 -29.98
CA GLU A 247 20.51 6.53 -31.03
C GLU A 247 19.44 7.12 -31.95
N PHE A 248 18.59 8.00 -31.41
CA PHE A 248 17.42 8.56 -32.10
C PHE A 248 17.54 10.04 -32.44
N LEU A 249 18.73 10.62 -32.22
CA LEU A 249 19.02 12.03 -32.55
C LEU A 249 19.40 12.23 -34.04
N ASP A 250 19.90 11.18 -34.69
CA ASP A 250 20.67 11.25 -35.93
C ASP A 250 19.85 11.82 -37.12
N GLN A 251 20.21 13.01 -37.62
CA GLN A 251 19.49 13.77 -38.66
C GLN A 251 20.02 13.59 -40.09
N ARG A 252 20.72 12.49 -40.39
CA ARG A 252 21.41 12.40 -41.69
C ARG A 252 20.42 12.28 -42.86
N PRO A 253 20.47 13.18 -43.86
CA PRO A 253 19.70 13.04 -45.08
C PRO A 253 20.18 11.80 -45.87
N GLY A 254 19.26 11.05 -46.48
CA GLY A 254 19.57 9.89 -47.33
C GLY A 254 19.45 8.50 -46.67
N GLN A 255 18.86 8.38 -45.48
CA GLN A 255 18.60 7.07 -44.85
C GLN A 255 17.46 6.31 -45.56
N SER A 256 17.61 4.99 -45.69
CA SER A 256 16.60 4.12 -46.31
C SER A 256 15.32 4.05 -45.47
N ALA A 257 14.18 3.78 -46.14
CA ALA A 257 12.89 3.58 -45.49
C ALA A 257 12.91 2.44 -44.46
N GLU A 258 13.69 1.38 -44.72
CA GLU A 258 13.85 0.24 -43.83
C GLU A 258 14.66 0.57 -42.57
N SER A 259 15.72 1.36 -42.70
CA SER A 259 16.54 1.82 -41.56
C SER A 259 15.74 2.73 -40.62
N THR A 260 14.86 3.57 -41.17
CA THR A 260 13.96 4.42 -40.38
C THR A 260 12.82 3.62 -39.74
N ALA A 261 12.25 2.63 -40.44
CA ALA A 261 11.24 1.72 -39.89
C ALA A 261 11.78 0.85 -38.73
N SER A 262 13.02 0.36 -38.85
CA SER A 262 13.68 -0.39 -37.76
C SER A 262 13.90 0.49 -36.52
N ARG A 263 14.30 1.75 -36.71
CA ARG A 263 14.46 2.71 -35.61
C ARG A 263 13.13 3.09 -34.96
N LEU A 264 12.06 3.24 -35.74
CA LEU A 264 10.71 3.45 -35.21
C LEU A 264 10.27 2.30 -34.31
N ARG A 265 10.43 1.04 -34.76
CA ARG A 265 10.16 -0.14 -33.93
C ARG A 265 11.00 -0.16 -32.65
N ALA A 266 12.27 0.22 -32.72
CA ALA A 266 13.14 0.31 -31.55
C ALA A 266 12.70 1.41 -30.55
N VAL A 267 12.24 2.57 -31.04
CA VAL A 267 11.67 3.62 -30.19
C VAL A 267 10.34 3.19 -29.59
N ASP A 268 9.47 2.54 -30.35
CA ASP A 268 8.21 2.01 -29.84
C ASP A 268 8.48 0.95 -28.74
N GLY A 269 9.53 0.14 -28.87
CA GLY A 269 9.97 -0.80 -27.84
C GLY A 269 10.45 -0.15 -26.53
N LEU A 270 10.87 1.13 -26.55
CA LEU A 270 11.18 1.88 -25.33
C LEU A 270 9.93 2.26 -24.54
N ARG A 271 8.74 2.23 -25.15
CA ARG A 271 7.49 2.65 -24.51
C ARG A 271 7.19 1.86 -23.25
N GLU A 272 7.29 0.53 -23.33
CA GLU A 272 7.03 -0.35 -22.20
C GLU A 272 8.02 -0.13 -21.04
N GLN A 273 9.28 0.16 -21.35
CA GLN A 273 10.31 0.46 -20.34
C GLN A 273 10.01 1.77 -19.62
N LEU A 274 9.60 2.79 -20.38
CA LEU A 274 9.20 4.08 -19.85
C LEU A 274 7.92 3.98 -19.00
N ASP A 275 6.90 3.26 -19.48
CA ASP A 275 5.64 3.07 -18.74
C ASP A 275 5.88 2.31 -17.43
N ARG A 276 6.76 1.29 -17.44
CA ARG A 276 7.19 0.59 -16.22
C ARG A 276 7.91 1.53 -15.25
N ALA A 277 8.90 2.28 -15.72
CA ALA A 277 9.65 3.23 -14.88
C ALA A 277 8.74 4.33 -14.30
N ALA A 278 7.78 4.83 -15.08
CA ALA A 278 6.79 5.80 -14.63
C ALA A 278 5.80 5.21 -13.62
N GLY A 279 5.35 3.97 -13.83
CA GLY A 279 4.52 3.23 -12.87
C GLY A 279 5.23 3.04 -11.53
N GLU A 280 6.50 2.64 -11.56
CA GLU A 280 7.34 2.51 -10.37
C GLU A 280 7.56 3.86 -9.68
N ALA A 281 7.84 4.94 -10.43
CA ALA A 281 7.96 6.29 -9.87
C ALA A 281 6.68 6.74 -9.16
N ASN A 282 5.51 6.43 -9.72
CA ASN A 282 4.22 6.73 -9.10
C ASN A 282 3.97 5.90 -7.84
N SER A 283 4.35 4.62 -7.84
CA SER A 283 4.27 3.76 -6.65
C SER A 283 5.16 4.28 -5.51
N LEU A 284 6.37 4.75 -5.84
CA LEU A 284 7.27 5.38 -4.88
C LEU A 284 6.65 6.67 -4.34
N ALA A 285 6.12 7.55 -5.20
CA ALA A 285 5.45 8.76 -4.75
C ALA A 285 4.25 8.49 -3.82
N ALA A 286 3.46 7.45 -4.07
CA ALA A 286 2.36 7.04 -3.20
C ALA A 286 2.86 6.52 -1.83
N SER A 287 4.00 5.81 -1.80
CA SER A 287 4.58 5.27 -0.56
C SER A 287 5.40 6.29 0.25
N ALA A 288 5.91 7.35 -0.38
CA ALA A 288 6.77 8.38 0.21
C ALA A 288 6.20 9.07 1.48
N PRO A 289 4.91 9.48 1.56
CA PRO A 289 4.38 10.13 2.76
C PRO A 289 4.30 9.21 3.98
N HIS A 290 4.36 7.89 3.77
CA HIS A 290 4.36 6.89 4.83
C HIS A 290 5.78 6.47 5.24
N GLN A 291 6.80 6.95 4.54
CA GLN A 291 8.18 6.69 4.92
C GLN A 291 8.56 7.56 6.11
N ALA A 292 9.11 6.91 7.12
CA ALA A 292 9.65 7.56 8.29
C ALA A 292 11.15 7.32 8.35
N LEU A 293 11.85 8.29 8.93
CA LEU A 293 13.24 8.12 9.34
C LEU A 293 13.32 7.99 10.85
N LEU A 294 14.38 7.30 11.25
CA LEU A 294 14.98 7.44 12.57
C LEU A 294 15.21 8.92 12.83
N ALA A 295 14.91 9.38 14.06
CA ALA A 295 15.08 10.77 14.44
C ALA A 295 16.43 11.31 13.94
N PRO A 296 16.45 12.42 13.18
CA PRO A 296 17.66 12.88 12.53
C PRO A 296 18.70 13.26 13.57
N ALA A 297 19.96 12.84 13.41
CA ALA A 297 21.01 13.26 14.35
C ALA A 297 21.36 14.76 14.26
N VAL A 298 20.79 15.47 13.26
CA VAL A 298 20.99 16.90 13.05
C VAL A 298 19.62 17.58 13.05
N PHE A 299 19.46 18.52 13.97
CA PHE A 299 18.30 19.41 14.04
C PHE A 299 18.73 20.78 13.52
N ASP A 300 17.99 21.34 12.55
CA ASP A 300 18.31 22.63 11.91
C ASP A 300 18.00 23.86 12.81
N GLY A 301 17.93 23.68 14.13
CA GLY A 301 17.84 24.76 15.12
C GLY A 301 16.49 25.46 15.23
N ASN A 302 15.55 25.26 14.30
CA ASN A 302 14.22 25.90 14.35
C ASN A 302 13.23 25.09 15.21
N PRO A 303 12.87 25.57 16.43
CA PRO A 303 11.92 24.89 17.30
C PRO A 303 10.56 24.68 16.60
N GLY A 304 10.09 23.44 16.54
CA GLY A 304 8.82 23.09 15.89
C GLY A 304 8.87 22.85 14.37
N SER A 305 10.04 22.96 13.74
CA SER A 305 10.19 22.62 12.30
C SER A 305 10.05 21.13 11.99
N LEU A 306 10.30 20.28 12.98
CA LEU A 306 10.16 18.83 12.89
C LEU A 306 9.12 18.37 13.91
N SER A 307 8.09 17.69 13.42
CA SER A 307 7.17 16.94 14.25
C SER A 307 7.53 15.46 14.21
N GLY A 308 7.39 14.79 15.36
CA GLY A 308 7.55 13.35 15.49
C GLY A 308 6.28 12.74 16.06
N GLN A 309 6.11 11.44 15.86
CA GLN A 309 5.09 10.65 16.53
C GLN A 309 5.75 9.79 17.59
N LEU A 310 5.19 9.81 18.80
CA LEU A 310 5.68 8.98 19.90
C LEU A 310 5.30 7.51 19.69
N LEU A 311 6.27 6.60 19.81
CA LEU A 311 6.09 5.16 19.58
C LEU A 311 5.65 4.40 20.84
N CYS A 312 6.03 4.87 22.03
CA CYS A 312 5.71 4.22 23.30
C CYS A 312 5.15 5.21 24.32
N GLN A 313 4.66 4.72 25.46
CA GLN A 313 4.35 5.58 26.60
C GLN A 313 5.66 5.95 27.28
N TRP A 314 5.93 7.24 27.47
CA TRP A 314 7.15 7.72 28.14
C TRP A 314 6.85 8.96 28.97
N SER A 315 7.30 8.98 30.23
CA SER A 315 7.09 10.10 31.15
C SER A 315 5.63 10.60 31.22
N GLY A 316 4.65 9.69 31.15
CA GLY A 316 3.22 10.01 31.19
C GLY A 316 2.63 10.51 29.87
N LEU A 317 3.41 10.59 28.79
CA LEU A 317 2.89 10.89 27.46
C LEU A 317 2.29 9.63 26.80
N PRO A 318 1.10 9.73 26.19
CA PRO A 318 0.47 8.61 25.50
C PRO A 318 1.17 8.27 24.18
N THR A 319 1.12 6.99 23.81
CA THR A 319 1.53 6.48 22.50
C THR A 319 0.82 7.19 21.35
N ASN A 320 1.47 7.28 20.19
CA ASN A 320 0.96 7.91 18.96
C ASN A 320 0.67 9.41 19.06
N LEU A 321 1.09 10.06 20.15
CA LEU A 321 1.00 11.51 20.29
C LEU A 321 1.96 12.20 19.33
N THR A 322 1.46 13.19 18.61
CA THR A 322 2.29 14.08 17.81
C THR A 322 3.00 15.08 18.71
N VAL A 323 4.31 15.11 18.62
CA VAL A 323 5.17 15.98 19.41
C VAL A 323 5.99 16.88 18.50
N ALA A 324 6.14 18.14 18.89
CA ALA A 324 7.05 19.08 18.27
C ALA A 324 8.45 18.90 18.88
N LEU A 325 9.44 18.72 18.02
CA LEU A 325 10.85 18.61 18.42
C LEU A 325 11.46 20.01 18.52
N HIS A 326 12.04 20.32 19.68
CA HIS A 326 12.68 21.61 19.96
C HIS A 326 14.20 21.55 19.96
N ARG A 327 14.76 20.45 20.45
CA ARG A 327 16.22 20.27 20.57
C ARG A 327 16.58 18.79 20.54
N ILE A 328 17.74 18.49 19.98
CA ILE A 328 18.39 17.18 20.08
C ILE A 328 19.72 17.40 20.81
N ASP A 329 19.95 16.64 21.88
CA ASP A 329 21.19 16.63 22.63
C ASP A 329 21.67 15.18 22.78
N GLY A 330 22.54 14.77 21.85
CA GLY A 330 22.98 13.38 21.73
C GLY A 330 21.80 12.42 21.50
N PRO A 331 21.56 11.43 22.39
CA PRO A 331 20.48 10.45 22.24
C PRO A 331 19.13 10.94 22.80
N MET A 332 19.08 12.14 23.37
CA MET A 332 17.87 12.68 24.00
C MET A 332 17.30 13.84 23.17
N CYS A 333 15.98 13.91 23.14
CA CYS A 333 15.22 14.92 22.43
C CYS A 333 14.35 15.70 23.43
N LEU A 334 14.40 17.02 23.33
CA LEU A 334 13.46 17.89 24.03
C LEU A 334 12.23 18.08 23.15
N VAL A 335 11.08 17.63 23.63
CA VAL A 335 9.82 17.71 22.89
C VAL A 335 8.74 18.44 23.68
N SER A 336 7.75 18.96 22.96
CA SER A 336 6.47 19.34 23.54
C SER A 336 5.33 18.70 22.74
N PRO A 337 4.19 18.37 23.36
CA PRO A 337 2.99 18.02 22.61
C PRO A 337 2.63 19.12 21.60
N SER A 338 2.27 18.74 20.38
CA SER A 338 1.88 19.71 19.35
C SER A 338 0.50 20.29 19.68
N SER A 339 0.36 21.62 19.65
CA SER A 339 -0.86 22.35 19.98
C SER A 339 -2.09 21.94 19.14
N SER A 340 -1.89 21.40 17.94
CA SER A 340 -2.96 20.93 17.05
C SER A 340 -3.67 19.65 17.49
N ALA A 341 -3.15 18.91 18.47
CA ALA A 341 -3.74 17.67 18.98
C ALA A 341 -4.59 17.86 20.25
N VAL A 342 -4.53 19.03 20.90
CA VAL A 342 -5.25 19.33 22.15
C VAL A 342 -6.64 19.91 21.85
N THR A 343 -7.46 19.17 21.11
CA THR A 343 -8.90 19.48 20.93
C THR A 343 -9.81 18.42 21.56
N SER A 344 -9.24 17.38 22.19
CA SER A 344 -10.00 16.36 22.92
C SER A 344 -10.11 16.71 24.41
N SER A 345 -11.34 16.69 24.91
CA SER A 345 -11.86 17.34 26.12
C SER A 345 -11.46 16.73 27.47
N THR A 346 -10.22 16.30 27.64
CA THR A 346 -9.68 15.90 28.96
C THR A 346 -8.40 16.66 29.21
N ALA A 347 -8.56 17.96 29.46
CA ALA A 347 -7.49 18.80 29.98
C ALA A 347 -7.19 18.39 31.44
N SER A 348 -6.30 17.42 31.61
CA SER A 348 -5.41 17.45 32.77
C SER A 348 -4.36 18.53 32.49
N THR A 349 -4.28 19.51 33.37
CA THR A 349 -3.54 20.79 33.28
C THR A 349 -2.00 20.66 33.20
N THR A 350 -1.45 19.53 32.77
CA THR A 350 -0.01 19.18 32.78
C THR A 350 0.61 18.97 31.39
N ALA A 351 -0.20 18.95 30.33
CA ALA A 351 0.25 18.58 28.98
C ALA A 351 0.82 19.75 28.13
N THR A 352 1.38 20.79 28.74
CA THR A 352 2.12 21.86 28.02
C THR A 352 3.60 21.89 28.36
N THR A 353 4.05 21.06 29.30
CA THR A 353 5.45 21.01 29.74
C THR A 353 6.33 20.30 28.72
N THR A 354 7.46 20.92 28.39
CA THR A 354 8.50 20.27 27.60
C THR A 354 9.12 19.12 28.42
N CYS A 355 9.46 18.02 27.76
CA CYS A 355 10.10 16.89 28.42
C CYS A 355 11.24 16.32 27.57
N TRP A 356 12.21 15.72 28.26
CA TRP A 356 13.29 14.98 27.64
C TRP A 356 12.89 13.54 27.42
N LEU A 357 13.08 13.05 26.20
CA LEU A 357 12.79 11.66 25.85
C LEU A 357 13.87 11.09 24.92
N PRO A 358 14.15 9.78 24.99
CA PRO A 358 15.09 9.13 24.09
C PRO A 358 14.64 9.23 22.64
N ALA A 359 15.56 9.59 21.73
CA ALA A 359 15.26 9.75 20.31
C ALA A 359 14.63 8.48 19.68
N VAL A 360 14.90 7.29 20.24
CA VAL A 360 14.36 6.00 19.77
C VAL A 360 12.84 5.95 19.85
N CYS A 361 12.27 6.67 20.81
CA CYS A 361 10.84 6.72 21.03
C CYS A 361 10.12 7.60 20.00
N LEU A 362 10.84 8.27 19.09
CA LEU A 362 10.29 9.18 18.10
C LEU A 362 10.41 8.64 16.69
N ARG A 363 9.26 8.61 16.01
CA ARG A 363 9.21 8.42 14.57
C ARG A 363 9.05 9.76 13.88
N THR A 364 9.99 10.13 13.01
CA THR A 364 9.91 11.39 12.26
C THR A 364 9.54 11.13 10.80
N PRO A 365 8.62 11.92 10.20
CA PRO A 365 8.31 11.82 8.78
C PRO A 365 9.55 12.15 7.95
N TRP A 366 9.69 11.54 6.76
CA TRP A 366 10.82 11.78 5.86
C TRP A 366 10.43 12.71 4.70
N PRO A 367 10.43 14.05 4.88
CA PRO A 367 10.00 14.97 3.83
C PRO A 367 10.85 14.92 2.56
N ALA A 368 12.14 14.56 2.69
CA ALA A 368 13.03 14.43 1.55
C ALA A 368 12.70 13.23 0.64
N ALA A 369 12.04 12.17 1.13
CA ALA A 369 11.51 11.12 0.24
C ALA A 369 10.38 11.66 -0.63
N VAL A 370 9.49 12.49 -0.07
CA VAL A 370 8.36 13.07 -0.81
C VAL A 370 8.86 14.04 -1.89
N SER A 371 9.91 14.82 -1.62
CA SER A 371 10.52 15.68 -2.64
C SER A 371 11.27 14.87 -3.70
N ALA A 372 12.04 13.85 -3.30
CA ALA A 372 12.75 12.97 -4.23
C ALA A 372 11.80 12.20 -5.17
N ALA A 373 10.69 11.68 -4.64
CA ALA A 373 9.70 10.97 -5.44
C ALA A 373 8.97 11.91 -6.42
N ARG A 374 8.67 13.15 -6.01
CA ARG A 374 8.15 14.18 -6.93
C ARG A 374 9.14 14.55 -8.04
N SER A 375 10.44 14.65 -7.71
CA SER A 375 11.50 14.84 -8.71
C SER A 375 11.51 13.70 -9.73
N LEU A 376 11.38 12.45 -9.27
CA LEU A 376 11.35 11.29 -10.16
C LEU A 376 10.12 11.28 -11.07
N GLN A 377 8.95 11.68 -10.58
CA GLN A 377 7.76 11.83 -11.42
C GLN A 377 7.96 12.89 -12.51
N ALA A 378 8.60 14.02 -12.17
CA ALA A 378 8.92 15.06 -13.14
C ALA A 378 9.95 14.57 -14.18
N GLU A 379 10.98 13.82 -13.76
CA GLU A 379 11.95 13.18 -14.65
C GLU A 379 11.28 12.17 -15.59
N ALA A 380 10.36 11.35 -15.09
CA ALA A 380 9.60 10.40 -15.91
C ALA A 380 8.71 11.11 -16.94
N ALA A 381 8.01 12.18 -16.53
CA ALA A 381 7.20 12.99 -17.43
C ALA A 381 8.04 13.67 -18.52
N SER A 382 9.23 14.17 -18.15
CA SER A 382 10.21 14.74 -19.08
C SER A 382 10.71 13.70 -20.10
N ALA A 383 11.10 12.52 -19.63
CA ALA A 383 11.51 11.41 -20.49
C ALA A 383 10.38 10.98 -21.45
N ALA A 384 9.13 10.97 -20.97
CA ALA A 384 7.96 10.68 -21.80
C ALA A 384 7.69 11.74 -22.87
N ALA A 385 7.85 13.02 -22.54
CA ALA A 385 7.78 14.10 -23.52
C ALA A 385 8.90 13.97 -24.57
N LEU A 386 10.12 13.67 -24.14
CA LEU A 386 11.25 13.45 -25.06
C LEU A 386 11.00 12.25 -25.98
N TRP A 387 10.49 11.13 -25.46
CA TRP A 387 10.14 9.95 -26.25
C TRP A 387 9.11 10.29 -27.33
N ARG A 388 8.02 11.00 -26.95
CA ARG A 388 6.97 11.44 -27.90
C ARG A 388 7.54 12.30 -29.02
N ARG A 389 8.34 13.32 -28.67
CA ARG A 389 9.02 14.19 -29.65
C ARG A 389 9.93 13.41 -30.61
N ARG A 390 10.72 12.46 -30.09
CA ARG A 390 11.62 11.63 -30.92
C ARG A 390 10.85 10.68 -31.83
N ARG A 391 9.81 10.04 -31.32
CA ARG A 391 8.93 9.17 -32.09
C ARG A 391 8.26 9.91 -33.25
N LEU A 392 7.69 11.08 -32.98
CA LEU A 392 7.06 11.91 -34.01
C LEU A 392 8.09 12.35 -35.08
N ALA A 393 9.27 12.80 -34.66
CA ALA A 393 10.32 13.18 -35.60
C ALA A 393 10.78 12.02 -36.51
N LEU A 394 10.89 10.80 -35.97
CA LEU A 394 11.21 9.60 -36.76
C LEU A 394 10.05 9.18 -37.68
N ARG A 395 8.81 9.27 -37.21
CA ARG A 395 7.61 8.94 -38.00
C ARG A 395 7.49 9.86 -39.20
N ARG A 396 7.67 11.16 -39.00
CA ARG A 396 7.77 12.17 -40.07
C ARG A 396 8.80 11.80 -41.13
N ARG A 397 10.00 11.36 -40.73
CA ARG A 397 11.06 10.95 -41.66
C ARG A 397 10.72 9.68 -42.43
N HIS A 398 10.13 8.70 -41.75
CA HIS A 398 9.66 7.49 -42.40
C HIS A 398 8.59 7.80 -43.46
N LEU A 399 7.65 8.70 -43.15
CA LEU A 399 6.65 9.17 -44.10
C LEU A 399 7.28 9.90 -45.30
N LEU A 400 8.24 10.80 -45.07
CA LEU A 400 8.98 11.47 -46.15
C LEU A 400 9.74 10.44 -47.04
N SER A 401 10.32 9.40 -46.45
CA SER A 401 11.00 8.34 -47.19
C SER A 401 10.02 7.50 -48.02
N ARG A 402 8.84 7.17 -47.48
CA ARG A 402 7.77 6.47 -48.20
C ARG A 402 7.21 7.30 -49.36
N LEU A 403 7.00 8.61 -49.15
CA LEU A 403 6.56 9.53 -50.21
C LEU A 403 7.61 9.63 -51.34
N ALA A 404 8.89 9.72 -51.00
CA ALA A 404 9.97 9.68 -51.99
C ALA A 404 10.03 8.34 -52.76
N GLY A 405 9.79 7.22 -52.07
CA GLY A 405 9.69 5.88 -52.65
C GLY A 405 8.53 5.75 -53.65
N LEU A 406 7.33 6.21 -53.29
CA LEU A 406 6.16 6.21 -54.17
C LEU A 406 6.39 7.10 -55.41
N ARG A 407 7.01 8.27 -55.24
CA ARG A 407 7.32 9.18 -56.35
C ARG A 407 8.38 8.63 -57.30
N SER A 408 9.40 7.94 -56.78
CA SER A 408 10.43 7.31 -57.62
C SER A 408 9.91 6.07 -58.32
N GLY A 409 9.12 5.24 -57.63
CA GLY A 409 8.42 4.09 -58.20
C GLY A 409 7.46 4.46 -59.33
N SER A 410 6.87 5.66 -59.30
CA SER A 410 6.03 6.21 -60.38
C SER A 410 6.81 6.57 -61.67
N ARG A 411 8.14 6.77 -61.57
CA ARG A 411 9.01 7.20 -62.69
C ARG A 411 9.78 6.05 -63.35
N SER A 412 9.98 4.95 -62.64
CA SER A 412 10.69 3.77 -63.14
C SER A 412 9.76 2.87 -63.98
N SER A 413 10.26 2.32 -65.09
CA SER A 413 9.52 1.45 -66.02
C SER A 413 9.03 0.11 -65.43
N SER A 414 9.28 -0.15 -64.14
CA SER A 414 8.71 -1.26 -63.38
C SER A 414 7.25 -1.04 -62.97
N THR A 415 6.65 0.11 -63.33
CA THR A 415 5.23 0.47 -63.13
C THR A 415 4.24 -0.45 -63.85
N LEU A 416 4.71 -1.30 -64.78
CA LEU A 416 3.89 -2.36 -65.40
C LEU A 416 3.50 -3.48 -64.41
N ALA A 417 4.17 -3.59 -63.25
CA ALA A 417 3.94 -4.68 -62.30
C ALA A 417 3.06 -4.32 -61.08
N THR A 418 2.69 -3.05 -60.87
CA THR A 418 1.82 -2.64 -59.75
C THR A 418 0.53 -2.02 -60.29
N SER A 419 -0.61 -2.63 -59.96
CA SER A 419 -1.90 -2.19 -60.48
C SER A 419 -2.20 -0.74 -60.06
N ALA A 420 -2.95 -0.03 -60.89
CA ALA A 420 -3.37 1.34 -60.60
C ALA A 420 -4.10 1.44 -59.24
N GLU A 421 -4.80 0.38 -58.84
CA GLU A 421 -5.48 0.27 -57.55
C GLU A 421 -4.51 0.16 -56.38
N GLN A 422 -3.43 -0.64 -56.49
CA GLN A 422 -2.41 -0.76 -55.44
C GLN A 422 -1.70 0.57 -55.19
N ARG A 423 -1.45 1.36 -56.25
CA ARG A 423 -0.89 2.71 -56.15
C ARG A 423 -1.86 3.70 -55.49
N ARG A 424 -3.15 3.66 -55.85
CA ARG A 424 -4.20 4.47 -55.18
C ARG A 424 -4.34 4.10 -53.70
N ALA A 425 -4.36 2.81 -53.38
CA ALA A 425 -4.45 2.32 -52.01
C ALA A 425 -3.24 2.71 -51.16
N ALA A 426 -2.03 2.62 -51.72
CA ALA A 426 -0.80 3.03 -51.05
C ALA A 426 -0.75 4.54 -50.79
N LEU A 427 -1.20 5.37 -51.75
CA LEU A 427 -1.31 6.82 -51.58
C LEU A 427 -2.33 7.16 -50.47
N ALA A 428 -3.53 6.58 -50.53
CA ALA A 428 -4.58 6.81 -49.53
C ALA A 428 -4.14 6.37 -48.11
N ALA A 429 -3.32 5.32 -48.00
CA ALA A 429 -2.75 4.89 -46.73
C ALA A 429 -1.73 5.92 -46.19
N VAL A 430 -0.82 6.41 -47.03
CA VAL A 430 0.16 7.43 -46.61
C VAL A 430 -0.52 8.76 -46.30
N GLU A 431 -1.56 9.14 -47.03
CA GLU A 431 -2.37 10.34 -46.74
C GLU A 431 -2.98 10.29 -45.35
N ARG A 432 -3.63 9.18 -44.98
CA ARG A 432 -4.17 8.98 -43.63
C ARG A 432 -3.09 9.04 -42.55
N GLU A 433 -1.92 8.45 -42.81
CA GLU A 433 -0.80 8.48 -41.86
C GLU A 433 -0.19 9.89 -41.71
N VAL A 434 -0.15 10.68 -42.78
CA VAL A 434 0.31 12.08 -42.76
C VAL A 434 -0.71 12.97 -42.02
N GLU A 435 -2.00 12.79 -42.26
CA GLU A 435 -3.05 13.48 -41.51
C GLU A 435 -2.95 13.16 -40.02
N GLN A 436 -2.79 11.87 -39.67
CA GLN A 436 -2.62 11.45 -38.28
C GLN A 436 -1.33 12.02 -37.65
N GLN A 437 -0.23 12.08 -38.41
CA GLN A 437 1.00 12.72 -37.94
C GLN A 437 0.78 14.22 -37.63
N LEU A 438 0.05 14.93 -38.48
CA LEU A 438 -0.24 16.35 -38.30
C LEU A 438 -1.16 16.60 -37.11
N THR A 439 -2.15 15.72 -36.86
CA THR A 439 -2.98 15.79 -35.65
C THR A 439 -2.16 15.53 -34.39
N ASP A 440 -1.29 14.52 -34.41
CA ASP A 440 -0.45 14.17 -33.26
C ASP A 440 0.56 15.30 -32.94
N GLU A 441 1.18 15.91 -33.96
CA GLU A 441 2.08 17.08 -33.81
C GLU A 441 1.35 18.31 -33.22
N ALA A 442 0.11 18.55 -33.65
CA ALA A 442 -0.72 19.65 -33.14
C ALA A 442 -1.11 19.45 -31.67
N THR A 443 -1.42 18.21 -31.24
CA THR A 443 -1.76 17.91 -29.84
C THR A 443 -0.60 18.05 -28.88
N GLU A 444 0.63 17.84 -29.34
CA GLU A 444 1.85 17.88 -28.51
C GLU A 444 2.53 19.27 -28.50
N SER A 445 1.90 20.29 -29.09
CA SER A 445 2.41 21.65 -29.24
C SER A 445 3.85 21.71 -29.78
N ILE A 446 4.16 20.86 -30.78
CA ILE A 446 5.47 20.87 -31.42
C ILE A 446 5.42 21.91 -32.55
N ASP A 447 5.86 23.13 -32.26
CA ASP A 447 5.94 24.24 -33.22
C ASP A 447 7.11 24.05 -34.19
N ASP A 448 7.02 23.04 -35.06
CA ASP A 448 7.96 22.80 -36.15
C ASP A 448 7.24 23.00 -37.50
N ASP A 449 6.57 24.14 -37.63
CA ASP A 449 5.68 24.52 -38.73
C ASP A 449 6.32 24.32 -40.11
N GLU A 450 7.62 24.59 -40.24
CA GLU A 450 8.36 24.40 -41.50
C GLU A 450 8.47 22.93 -41.90
N ALA A 451 8.65 22.04 -40.94
CA ALA A 451 8.74 20.62 -41.21
C ALA A 451 7.37 20.00 -41.52
N SER A 452 6.30 20.47 -40.87
CA SER A 452 4.92 20.08 -41.19
C SER A 452 4.48 20.63 -42.56
N LYS A 453 4.86 21.87 -42.91
CA LYS A 453 4.69 22.42 -44.27
C LYS A 453 5.44 21.59 -45.32
N LYS A 454 6.69 21.19 -45.03
CA LYS A 454 7.47 20.34 -45.93
C LYS A 454 6.80 18.98 -46.16
N LEU A 455 6.26 18.36 -45.12
CA LEU A 455 5.52 17.10 -45.24
C LEU A 455 4.27 17.25 -46.13
N ARG A 456 3.50 18.34 -45.94
CA ARG A 456 2.34 18.67 -46.79
C ARG A 456 2.75 18.93 -48.24
N ALA A 457 3.84 19.65 -48.47
CA ALA A 457 4.35 19.92 -49.81
C ALA A 457 4.80 18.64 -50.54
N GLU A 458 5.50 17.73 -49.85
CA GLU A 458 5.90 16.43 -50.42
C GLU A 458 4.70 15.52 -50.70
N LEU A 459 3.67 15.55 -49.84
CA LEU A 459 2.40 14.84 -50.08
C LEU A 459 1.73 15.35 -51.37
N GLU A 460 1.62 16.67 -51.53
CA GLU A 460 1.05 17.31 -52.74
C GLU A 460 1.83 16.97 -54.00
N LEU A 461 3.18 16.98 -53.93
CA LEU A 461 4.03 16.56 -55.04
C LEU A 461 3.82 15.08 -55.39
N CYS A 462 3.66 14.22 -54.38
CA CYS A 462 3.37 12.80 -54.59
C CYS A 462 1.97 12.58 -55.19
N ARG A 463 0.95 13.30 -54.72
CA ARG A 463 -0.42 13.31 -55.28
C ARG A 463 -0.40 13.62 -56.77
N ARG A 464 0.23 14.74 -57.15
CA ARG A 464 0.35 15.16 -58.55
C ARG A 464 1.08 14.13 -59.40
N SER A 465 2.17 13.54 -58.89
CA SER A 465 2.94 12.51 -59.60
C SER A 465 2.20 11.18 -59.74
N CYS A 466 1.32 10.83 -58.80
CA CYS A 466 0.46 9.64 -58.92
C CYS A 466 -0.70 9.91 -59.89
N GLN A 467 -1.32 11.09 -59.82
CA GLN A 467 -2.40 11.50 -60.72
C GLN A 467 -1.94 11.59 -62.18
N SER A 468 -0.75 12.12 -62.46
CA SER A 468 -0.22 12.18 -63.83
C SER A 468 0.08 10.79 -64.41
N SER A 469 0.57 9.86 -63.59
CA SER A 469 0.77 8.46 -63.98
C SER A 469 -0.56 7.73 -64.25
N LEU A 470 -1.61 8.04 -63.50
CA LEU A 470 -2.95 7.49 -63.69
C LEU A 470 -3.69 8.10 -64.89
N ALA A 471 -3.50 9.39 -65.16
CA ALA A 471 -4.06 10.05 -66.35
C ALA A 471 -3.44 9.54 -67.66
N GLY A 472 -2.16 9.19 -67.64
CA GLY A 472 -1.48 8.52 -68.77
C GLY A 472 -2.08 7.14 -69.09
N SER A 473 -2.54 6.38 -68.09
CA SER A 473 -3.26 5.12 -68.30
C SER A 473 -4.73 5.29 -68.71
N GLN A 474 -5.35 6.44 -68.43
CA GLN A 474 -6.77 6.69 -68.76
C GLN A 474 -6.97 7.29 -70.16
N ALA A 475 -5.92 7.78 -70.82
CA ALA A 475 -6.00 8.29 -72.18
C ALA A 475 -6.13 7.18 -73.25
N GLU A 476 -5.73 5.94 -72.92
CA GLU A 476 -5.87 4.77 -73.80
C GLU A 476 -7.26 4.10 -73.71
N ASP A 477 -8.04 4.36 -72.66
CA ASP A 477 -9.32 3.67 -72.39
C ASP A 477 -10.59 4.46 -72.81
N SER A 478 -10.45 5.54 -73.58
CA SER A 478 -11.56 6.48 -73.86
C SER A 478 -12.56 6.07 -74.96
N ALA A 479 -12.42 4.90 -75.58
CA ALA A 479 -13.34 4.40 -76.61
C ALA A 479 -14.54 3.56 -76.09
N ASP A 480 -14.51 3.07 -74.84
CA ASP A 480 -15.52 2.10 -74.32
C ASP A 480 -16.51 2.71 -73.30
N THR A 481 -16.80 4.00 -73.42
CA THR A 481 -17.55 4.77 -72.40
C THR A 481 -19.06 4.49 -72.30
N ARG A 482 -19.62 3.53 -73.05
CA ARG A 482 -21.08 3.24 -73.03
C ARG A 482 -21.43 1.84 -72.50
N SER A 483 -20.61 0.82 -72.73
CA SER A 483 -20.68 -0.45 -71.97
C SER A 483 -19.98 -0.33 -70.61
N GLY A 484 -18.97 0.56 -70.51
CA GLY A 484 -18.25 0.86 -69.28
C GLY A 484 -19.15 1.34 -68.14
N SER A 485 -20.09 2.27 -68.34
CA SER A 485 -20.84 2.83 -67.20
C SER A 485 -21.78 1.86 -66.47
N LEU A 486 -22.30 0.83 -67.17
CA LEU A 486 -23.05 -0.27 -66.56
C LEU A 486 -22.10 -1.32 -65.98
N SER A 487 -21.02 -1.66 -66.70
CA SER A 487 -19.98 -2.57 -66.22
C SER A 487 -19.30 -2.07 -64.95
N ASP A 488 -19.03 -0.77 -64.84
CA ASP A 488 -18.43 -0.09 -63.69
C ASP A 488 -19.41 -0.06 -62.51
N ALA A 489 -20.71 0.13 -62.78
CA ALA A 489 -21.74 0.07 -61.74
C ALA A 489 -21.91 -1.36 -61.20
N VAL A 490 -21.79 -2.38 -62.06
CA VAL A 490 -21.81 -3.80 -61.66
C VAL A 490 -20.53 -4.17 -60.90
N ALA A 491 -19.35 -3.72 -61.36
CA ALA A 491 -18.09 -3.95 -60.68
C ALA A 491 -18.03 -3.27 -59.30
N GLU A 492 -18.53 -2.04 -59.19
CA GLU A 492 -18.65 -1.33 -57.90
C GLU A 492 -19.63 -2.05 -56.96
N LEU A 493 -20.75 -2.55 -57.49
CA LEU A 493 -21.69 -3.38 -56.73
C LEU A 493 -21.03 -4.68 -56.25
N GLU A 494 -20.20 -5.33 -57.07
CA GLU A 494 -19.46 -6.56 -56.73
C GLU A 494 -18.37 -6.32 -55.69
N ILE A 495 -17.61 -5.23 -55.80
CA ILE A 495 -16.59 -4.85 -54.81
C ILE A 495 -17.25 -4.56 -53.47
N ARG A 496 -18.37 -3.83 -53.45
CA ARG A 496 -19.10 -3.55 -52.21
C ARG A 496 -19.75 -4.81 -51.63
N LEU A 497 -20.26 -5.70 -52.49
CA LEU A 497 -20.86 -6.96 -52.07
C LEU A 497 -19.81 -7.90 -51.46
N THR A 498 -18.64 -8.03 -52.09
CA THR A 498 -17.53 -8.86 -51.59
C THR A 498 -16.92 -8.28 -50.31
N ALA A 499 -16.79 -6.95 -50.19
CA ALA A 499 -16.36 -6.30 -48.95
C ALA A 499 -17.38 -6.50 -47.80
N ALA A 500 -18.67 -6.45 -48.11
CA ALA A 500 -19.73 -6.70 -47.13
C ALA A 500 -19.83 -8.19 -46.74
N GLU A 501 -19.63 -9.11 -47.69
CA GLU A 501 -19.49 -10.54 -47.42
C GLU A 501 -18.28 -10.78 -46.50
N ALA A 502 -17.10 -10.21 -46.80
CA ALA A 502 -15.89 -10.35 -45.99
C ALA A 502 -16.02 -9.76 -44.56
N LEU A 503 -16.67 -8.60 -44.41
CA LEU A 503 -16.98 -8.02 -43.09
C LEU A 503 -17.96 -8.90 -42.32
N ALA A 504 -19.00 -9.39 -42.99
CA ALA A 504 -19.94 -10.34 -42.41
C ALA A 504 -19.25 -11.64 -41.98
N PHE A 505 -18.20 -12.10 -42.67
CA PHE A 505 -17.40 -13.26 -42.27
C PHE A 505 -16.40 -12.96 -41.15
N ALA A 506 -15.71 -11.83 -41.17
CA ALA A 506 -14.70 -11.47 -40.18
C ALA A 506 -15.29 -11.29 -38.77
N GLU A 507 -16.53 -10.80 -38.68
CA GLU A 507 -17.22 -10.64 -37.39
C GLU A 507 -17.73 -11.95 -36.79
N VAL A 508 -17.73 -13.06 -37.55
CA VAL A 508 -18.07 -14.41 -37.05
C VAL A 508 -16.89 -15.04 -36.30
N ALA A 509 -15.65 -14.64 -36.60
CA ALA A 509 -14.44 -15.20 -35.97
C ALA A 509 -14.06 -14.57 -34.62
N GLY A 510 -14.75 -13.49 -34.23
CA GLY A 510 -14.37 -12.64 -33.09
C GLY A 510 -15.21 -12.80 -31.83
N PHE A 511 -15.80 -13.97 -31.57
CA PHE A 511 -16.58 -14.19 -30.33
C PHE A 511 -15.68 -14.62 -29.16
N PRO A 512 -15.87 -14.09 -27.94
CA PRO A 512 -16.90 -13.12 -27.51
C PRO A 512 -16.53 -11.64 -27.78
N LEU A 513 -17.52 -10.85 -28.20
CA LEU A 513 -17.42 -9.39 -28.44
C LEU A 513 -17.79 -8.58 -27.18
N THR A 514 -17.07 -7.50 -26.90
CA THR A 514 -17.43 -6.49 -25.87
C THR A 514 -18.51 -5.53 -26.38
N GLN A 515 -19.24 -4.81 -25.51
CA GLN A 515 -20.27 -3.82 -25.92
C GLN A 515 -19.74 -2.79 -26.93
N ALA A 516 -18.55 -2.24 -26.67
CA ALA A 516 -17.93 -1.29 -27.58
C ALA A 516 -17.57 -1.92 -28.94
N GLN A 517 -17.34 -3.24 -28.99
CA GLN A 517 -17.14 -3.96 -30.25
C GLN A 517 -18.48 -4.25 -30.93
N MET A 518 -19.51 -4.67 -30.20
CA MET A 518 -20.87 -4.88 -30.75
C MET A 518 -21.47 -3.61 -31.33
N ASP A 519 -21.31 -2.47 -30.66
CA ASP A 519 -21.83 -1.18 -31.14
C ASP A 519 -21.06 -0.69 -32.37
N ARG A 520 -19.73 -0.88 -32.42
CA ARG A 520 -18.91 -0.62 -33.62
C ARG A 520 -19.29 -1.52 -34.78
N SER A 521 -19.54 -2.80 -34.52
CA SER A 521 -19.99 -3.78 -35.50
C SER A 521 -21.39 -3.46 -36.03
N LEU A 522 -22.31 -3.06 -35.14
CA LEU A 522 -23.64 -2.58 -35.53
C LEU A 522 -23.57 -1.33 -36.41
N GLU A 523 -22.74 -0.36 -36.05
CA GLU A 523 -22.56 0.86 -36.83
C GLU A 523 -21.93 0.55 -38.20
N ALA A 524 -20.89 -0.29 -38.23
CA ALA A 524 -20.24 -0.73 -39.46
C ALA A 524 -21.21 -1.49 -40.38
N LEU A 525 -21.92 -2.50 -39.87
CA LEU A 525 -22.89 -3.28 -40.63
C LEU A 525 -24.07 -2.43 -41.11
N THR A 526 -24.57 -1.49 -40.30
CA THR A 526 -25.66 -0.58 -40.71
C THR A 526 -25.20 0.37 -41.82
N LYS A 527 -23.96 0.88 -41.73
CA LYS A 527 -23.36 1.73 -42.78
C LYS A 527 -23.11 0.97 -44.07
N THR A 528 -22.64 -0.27 -43.99
CA THR A 528 -22.47 -1.14 -45.18
C THR A 528 -23.81 -1.51 -45.81
N GLN A 529 -24.86 -1.77 -45.01
CA GLN A 529 -26.21 -2.04 -45.52
C GLN A 529 -26.75 -0.83 -46.31
N ALA A 530 -26.60 0.39 -45.78
CA ALA A 530 -27.02 1.61 -46.47
C ALA A 530 -26.24 1.83 -47.78
N SER A 531 -24.92 1.66 -47.74
CA SER A 531 -24.04 1.81 -48.91
C SER A 531 -24.32 0.78 -50.02
N LEU A 532 -24.66 -0.46 -49.65
CA LEU A 532 -25.09 -1.49 -50.59
C LEU A 532 -26.47 -1.20 -51.19
N HIS A 533 -27.41 -0.67 -50.40
CA HIS A 533 -28.74 -0.33 -50.88
C HIS A 533 -28.70 0.80 -51.91
N GLU A 534 -27.87 1.82 -51.66
CA GLU A 534 -27.62 2.93 -52.58
C GLU A 534 -26.99 2.44 -53.89
N ALA A 535 -25.93 1.63 -53.81
CA ALA A 535 -25.27 1.06 -54.99
C ALA A 535 -26.20 0.14 -55.80
N LEU A 536 -27.05 -0.64 -55.12
CA LEU A 536 -28.05 -1.49 -55.76
C LEU A 536 -29.10 -0.65 -56.50
N GLN A 537 -29.59 0.43 -55.89
CA GLN A 537 -30.55 1.34 -56.53
C GLN A 537 -29.94 2.06 -57.73
N ASP A 538 -28.69 2.50 -57.64
CA ASP A 538 -27.98 3.12 -58.76
C ASP A 538 -27.80 2.12 -59.92
N CYS A 539 -27.37 0.88 -59.63
CA CYS A 539 -27.25 -0.19 -60.63
C CYS A 539 -28.59 -0.51 -61.31
N ILE A 540 -29.68 -0.63 -60.53
CA ILE A 540 -31.03 -0.86 -61.08
C ILE A 540 -31.47 0.32 -61.97
N SER A 541 -31.21 1.56 -61.54
CA SER A 541 -31.60 2.75 -62.31
C SER A 541 -30.86 2.85 -63.65
N LYS A 542 -29.57 2.50 -63.66
CA LYS A 542 -28.73 2.45 -64.87
C LYS A 542 -29.14 1.31 -65.79
N GLN A 543 -29.49 0.15 -65.23
CA GLN A 543 -30.01 -0.99 -65.97
C GLN A 543 -31.35 -0.68 -66.64
N GLN A 544 -32.28 -0.01 -65.94
CA GLN A 544 -33.57 0.40 -66.50
C GLN A 544 -33.40 1.42 -67.63
N ARG A 545 -32.47 2.38 -67.49
CA ARG A 545 -32.13 3.34 -68.56
C ARG A 545 -31.52 2.64 -69.77
N ALA A 546 -30.63 1.67 -69.55
CA ALA A 546 -30.04 0.87 -70.62
C ALA A 546 -31.11 0.05 -71.36
N ALA A 547 -32.05 -0.57 -70.64
CA ALA A 547 -33.14 -1.35 -71.22
C ALA A 547 -34.18 -0.51 -71.99
N GLN A 548 -34.45 0.72 -71.55
CA GLN A 548 -35.34 1.65 -72.28
C GLN A 548 -34.70 2.19 -73.57
N GLN A 549 -33.37 2.22 -73.65
CA GLN A 549 -32.62 2.75 -74.80
C GLN A 549 -32.19 1.65 -75.80
N SER A 550 -32.27 0.36 -75.44
CA SER A 550 -31.78 -0.76 -76.26
C SER A 550 -32.80 -1.39 -77.22
N SER A 551 -33.88 -0.69 -77.62
CA SER A 551 -34.84 -1.23 -78.61
C SER A 551 -34.26 -1.38 -80.03
N ALA A 552 -32.99 -1.00 -80.25
CA ALA A 552 -32.32 -1.08 -81.55
C ALA A 552 -30.95 -1.79 -81.57
N ALA A 553 -30.43 -2.36 -80.46
CA ALA A 553 -29.11 -3.03 -80.46
C ALA A 553 -29.08 -4.27 -79.54
N ALA A 554 -29.31 -5.46 -80.12
CA ALA A 554 -29.78 -6.62 -79.37
C ALA A 554 -28.71 -7.62 -78.84
N ALA A 555 -27.42 -7.51 -79.19
CA ALA A 555 -26.45 -8.59 -78.89
C ALA A 555 -25.47 -8.32 -77.74
N ALA A 556 -24.87 -7.12 -77.64
CA ALA A 556 -23.89 -6.81 -76.59
C ALA A 556 -24.51 -6.28 -75.29
N ALA A 557 -25.70 -5.66 -75.39
CA ALA A 557 -26.45 -5.20 -74.21
C ALA A 557 -27.07 -6.37 -73.42
N SER A 558 -27.27 -7.54 -74.04
CA SER A 558 -27.95 -8.68 -73.40
C SER A 558 -27.05 -9.43 -72.41
N THR A 559 -25.74 -9.54 -72.68
CA THR A 559 -24.78 -10.19 -71.77
C THR A 559 -24.44 -9.34 -70.56
N ALA A 560 -24.21 -8.03 -70.74
CA ALA A 560 -23.99 -7.09 -69.65
C ALA A 560 -25.23 -6.91 -68.77
N SER A 561 -26.43 -6.92 -69.36
CA SER A 561 -27.69 -6.91 -68.60
C SER A 561 -27.90 -8.22 -67.82
N ALA A 562 -27.59 -9.38 -68.39
CA ALA A 562 -27.73 -10.66 -67.69
C ALA A 562 -26.75 -10.79 -66.50
N ALA A 563 -25.52 -10.28 -66.65
CA ALA A 563 -24.56 -10.20 -65.54
C ALA A 563 -25.05 -9.24 -64.44
N ALA A 564 -25.56 -8.06 -64.81
CA ALA A 564 -26.15 -7.13 -63.86
C ALA A 564 -27.34 -7.74 -63.11
N ASP A 565 -28.22 -8.48 -63.79
CA ASP A 565 -29.34 -9.19 -63.18
C ASP A 565 -28.89 -10.24 -62.16
N ALA A 566 -27.84 -11.01 -62.48
CA ALA A 566 -27.28 -12.02 -61.58
C ALA A 566 -26.67 -11.37 -60.32
N THR A 567 -25.93 -10.28 -60.48
CA THR A 567 -25.28 -9.56 -59.37
C THR A 567 -26.30 -8.83 -58.49
N VAL A 568 -27.31 -8.18 -59.09
CA VAL A 568 -28.43 -7.57 -58.36
C VAL A 568 -29.23 -8.62 -57.58
N ALA A 569 -29.48 -9.79 -58.17
CA ALA A 569 -30.17 -10.89 -57.50
C ALA A 569 -29.33 -11.50 -56.36
N ARG A 570 -28.01 -11.56 -56.50
CA ARG A 570 -27.09 -12.00 -55.43
C ARG A 570 -27.05 -10.99 -54.30
N CYS A 571 -26.93 -9.70 -54.60
CA CYS A 571 -26.93 -8.63 -53.61
C CYS A 571 -28.25 -8.55 -52.82
N ARG A 572 -29.40 -8.68 -53.51
CA ARG A 572 -30.71 -8.76 -52.84
C ARG A 572 -30.83 -9.95 -51.90
N ARG A 573 -30.34 -11.12 -52.32
CA ARG A 573 -30.29 -12.32 -51.46
C ARG A 573 -29.39 -12.09 -50.26
N HIS A 574 -28.19 -11.57 -50.44
CA HIS A 574 -27.26 -11.32 -49.33
C HIS A 574 -27.81 -10.31 -48.31
N LEU A 575 -28.48 -9.25 -48.78
CA LEU A 575 -29.15 -8.28 -47.92
C LEU A 575 -30.25 -8.95 -47.08
N SER A 576 -31.14 -9.73 -47.71
CA SER A 576 -32.30 -10.31 -47.02
C SER A 576 -32.00 -11.56 -46.19
N SER A 577 -31.07 -12.40 -46.62
CA SER A 577 -30.79 -13.70 -46.00
C SER A 577 -29.61 -13.69 -45.03
N SER A 578 -28.70 -12.70 -45.12
CA SER A 578 -27.47 -12.67 -44.33
C SER A 578 -27.37 -11.41 -43.44
N LEU A 579 -27.37 -10.22 -44.04
CA LEU A 579 -27.13 -8.97 -43.31
C LEU A 579 -28.31 -8.57 -42.41
N GLU A 580 -29.54 -8.64 -42.91
CA GLU A 580 -30.71 -8.18 -42.18
C GLU A 580 -31.06 -9.03 -40.94
N PRO A 581 -31.02 -10.38 -41.00
CA PRO A 581 -31.16 -11.21 -39.81
C PRO A 581 -30.07 -10.94 -38.76
N ARG A 582 -28.81 -10.75 -39.19
CA ARG A 582 -27.68 -10.48 -38.28
C ARG A 582 -27.77 -9.14 -37.59
N LEU A 583 -28.17 -8.09 -38.31
CA LEU A 583 -28.43 -6.79 -37.72
C LEU A 583 -29.58 -6.84 -36.71
N ARG A 584 -30.61 -7.66 -36.93
CA ARG A 584 -31.67 -7.89 -35.94
C ARG A 584 -31.12 -8.59 -34.70
N THR A 585 -30.32 -9.64 -34.86
CA THR A 585 -29.70 -10.37 -33.73
C THR A 585 -28.76 -9.47 -32.93
N LEU A 586 -27.86 -8.73 -33.59
CA LEU A 586 -26.93 -7.83 -32.90
C LEU A 586 -27.65 -6.67 -32.21
N ARG A 587 -28.74 -6.13 -32.78
CA ARG A 587 -29.57 -5.10 -32.12
C ARG A 587 -30.27 -5.67 -30.88
N ALA A 588 -30.75 -6.91 -30.94
CA ALA A 588 -31.30 -7.59 -29.77
C ALA A 588 -30.22 -7.80 -28.70
N CYS A 589 -29.04 -8.31 -29.06
CA CYS A 589 -27.95 -8.55 -28.13
C CYS A 589 -27.36 -7.26 -27.51
N SER A 590 -27.21 -6.18 -28.28
CA SER A 590 -26.79 -4.87 -27.74
C SER A 590 -27.85 -4.28 -26.82
N GLY A 591 -29.14 -4.43 -27.16
CA GLY A 591 -30.26 -4.06 -26.28
C GLY A 591 -30.26 -4.83 -24.96
N ASP A 592 -30.05 -6.15 -25.01
CA ASP A 592 -30.00 -7.01 -23.83
C ASP A 592 -28.76 -6.74 -22.96
N PHE A 593 -27.62 -6.44 -23.58
CA PHE A 593 -26.40 -6.09 -22.85
C PHE A 593 -26.46 -4.68 -22.24
N ALA A 594 -27.08 -3.71 -22.92
CA ALA A 594 -27.36 -2.39 -22.36
C ALA A 594 -28.33 -2.50 -21.17
N ALA A 595 -29.38 -3.33 -21.29
CA ALA A 595 -30.28 -3.63 -20.17
C ALA A 595 -29.55 -4.28 -18.99
N TYR A 596 -28.60 -5.18 -19.27
CA TYR A 596 -27.73 -5.79 -18.25
C TYR A 596 -26.79 -4.77 -17.58
N GLN A 597 -26.15 -3.88 -18.34
CA GLN A 597 -25.30 -2.82 -17.79
C GLN A 597 -26.08 -1.81 -16.95
N GLN A 598 -27.27 -1.42 -17.41
CA GLN A 598 -28.19 -0.57 -16.66
C GLN A 598 -28.54 -1.25 -15.32
N LEU A 599 -28.84 -2.55 -15.35
CA LEU A 599 -29.13 -3.33 -14.16
C LEU A 599 -27.94 -3.41 -13.19
N VAL A 600 -26.72 -3.57 -13.70
CA VAL A 600 -25.49 -3.58 -12.89
C VAL A 600 -25.22 -2.21 -12.28
N GLN A 601 -25.44 -1.13 -13.04
CA GLN A 601 -25.28 0.24 -12.56
C GLN A 601 -26.31 0.57 -11.47
N ASP A 602 -27.57 0.16 -11.67
CA ASP A 602 -28.63 0.29 -10.68
C ASP A 602 -28.30 -0.51 -9.41
N CYS A 603 -27.73 -1.72 -9.55
CA CYS A 603 -27.23 -2.51 -8.42
C CYS A 603 -26.07 -1.82 -7.69
N ALA A 604 -25.15 -1.17 -8.41
CA ALA A 604 -24.01 -0.47 -7.81
C ALA A 604 -24.44 0.77 -7.02
N VAL A 605 -25.34 1.57 -7.59
CA VAL A 605 -25.95 2.74 -6.92
C VAL A 605 -26.74 2.29 -5.68
N TRP A 606 -27.48 1.19 -5.81
CA TRP A 606 -28.21 0.58 -4.69
C TRP A 606 -27.27 0.11 -3.56
N LEU A 607 -26.19 -0.63 -3.87
CA LEU A 607 -25.19 -1.08 -2.90
C LEU A 607 -24.49 0.08 -2.19
N ALA A 608 -24.21 1.18 -2.89
CA ALA A 608 -23.66 2.39 -2.29
C ALA A 608 -24.63 3.01 -1.28
N GLY A 609 -25.94 3.05 -1.60
CA GLY A 609 -26.98 3.50 -0.67
C GLY A 609 -27.11 2.64 0.58
N CYS A 610 -27.02 1.31 0.44
CA CYS A 610 -27.02 0.38 1.57
C CYS A 610 -25.79 0.56 2.48
N ARG A 611 -24.59 0.73 1.90
CA ARG A 611 -23.35 1.01 2.65
C ARG A 611 -23.44 2.32 3.43
N GLN A 612 -24.01 3.36 2.83
CA GLN A 612 -24.17 4.65 3.51
C GLN A 612 -25.18 4.56 4.68
N LYS A 613 -26.28 3.82 4.51
CA LYS A 613 -27.24 3.57 5.60
C LYS A 613 -26.64 2.75 6.73
N LEU A 614 -25.82 1.74 6.43
CA LEU A 614 -25.09 0.96 7.44
C LEU A 614 -24.08 1.81 8.20
N ARG A 615 -23.35 2.71 7.53
CA ARG A 615 -22.46 3.68 8.19
C ARG A 615 -23.23 4.61 9.11
N ASN A 616 -24.38 5.13 8.67
CA ASN A 616 -25.22 6.00 9.48
C ASN A 616 -25.78 5.29 10.73
N LEU A 617 -26.12 4.00 10.62
CA LEU A 617 -26.55 3.18 11.75
C LEU A 617 -25.40 2.87 12.72
N GLN A 618 -24.18 2.64 12.22
CA GLN A 618 -22.98 2.45 13.03
C GLN A 618 -22.59 3.73 13.79
N SER A 619 -22.73 4.91 13.17
CA SER A 619 -22.51 6.19 13.85
C SER A 619 -23.56 6.53 14.91
N ALA A 620 -24.73 5.89 14.88
CA ALA A 620 -25.85 6.19 15.78
C ALA A 620 -25.88 5.33 17.07
N GLY A 621 -24.95 4.37 17.24
CA GLY A 621 -24.68 3.71 18.52
C GLY A 621 -25.85 2.93 19.17
N ARG A 622 -26.86 2.47 18.41
CA ARG A 622 -27.99 1.67 18.96
C ARG A 622 -28.02 0.24 18.42
N PRO A 623 -28.38 -0.77 19.23
CA PRO A 623 -28.60 -2.14 18.76
C PRO A 623 -29.86 -2.19 17.90
N ALA A 624 -29.74 -2.75 16.69
CA ALA A 624 -30.78 -2.72 15.67
C ALA A 624 -32.01 -3.56 16.07
N ALA A 625 -33.19 -2.94 16.14
CA ALA A 625 -34.47 -3.63 16.22
C ALA A 625 -34.82 -4.28 14.87
N HIS A 626 -35.44 -5.46 14.90
CA HIS A 626 -35.79 -6.26 13.71
C HIS A 626 -36.61 -5.50 12.63
N SER A 627 -37.31 -4.43 12.99
CA SER A 627 -38.06 -3.58 12.04
C SER A 627 -37.17 -2.78 11.08
N SER A 628 -35.87 -2.60 11.35
CA SER A 628 -34.95 -1.90 10.43
C SER A 628 -34.32 -2.81 9.37
N LEU A 629 -34.54 -4.14 9.44
CA LEU A 629 -33.97 -5.14 8.53
C LEU A 629 -34.96 -5.58 7.43
N GLU A 630 -36.25 -5.30 7.57
CA GLU A 630 -37.28 -5.65 6.59
C GLU A 630 -37.02 -5.10 5.18
N PRO A 631 -36.51 -3.85 5.00
CA PRO A 631 -36.12 -3.34 3.69
C PRO A 631 -34.92 -4.10 3.09
N LEU A 632 -34.02 -4.61 3.93
CA LEU A 632 -32.86 -5.40 3.51
C LEU A 632 -33.30 -6.82 3.09
N CYS A 633 -34.23 -7.45 3.80
CA CYS A 633 -34.79 -8.74 3.40
C CYS A 633 -35.55 -8.67 2.07
N ARG A 634 -36.44 -7.66 1.88
CA ARG A 634 -37.14 -7.46 0.59
C ARG A 634 -36.19 -7.11 -0.56
N SER A 635 -35.05 -6.50 -0.25
CA SER A 635 -34.01 -6.22 -1.26
C SER A 635 -33.22 -7.47 -1.66
N PHE A 636 -33.02 -8.40 -0.71
CA PHE A 636 -32.38 -9.69 -0.96
C PHE A 636 -33.28 -10.60 -1.81
N GLU A 637 -34.60 -10.56 -1.58
CA GLU A 637 -35.61 -11.23 -2.41
C GLU A 637 -35.63 -10.71 -3.86
N ARG A 638 -35.50 -9.39 -4.06
CA ARG A 638 -35.37 -8.80 -5.42
C ARG A 638 -34.08 -9.22 -6.12
N ALA A 639 -32.96 -9.30 -5.40
CA ALA A 639 -31.70 -9.80 -5.95
C ALA A 639 -31.76 -11.30 -6.31
N LEU A 640 -32.48 -12.10 -5.52
CA LEU A 640 -32.76 -13.51 -5.81
C LEU A 640 -33.67 -13.69 -7.04
N ALA A 641 -34.72 -12.86 -7.18
CA ALA A 641 -35.58 -12.84 -8.36
C ALA A 641 -34.81 -12.44 -9.63
N LEU A 642 -33.90 -11.46 -9.53
CA LEU A 642 -33.01 -11.07 -10.63
C LEU A 642 -32.01 -12.17 -11.01
N ARG A 643 -31.45 -12.88 -10.02
CA ARG A 643 -30.59 -14.04 -10.26
C ARG A 643 -31.34 -15.19 -10.93
N GLN A 644 -32.62 -15.38 -10.61
CA GLN A 644 -33.48 -16.37 -11.29
C GLN A 644 -33.82 -15.96 -12.72
N SER A 645 -34.09 -14.67 -12.96
CA SER A 645 -34.31 -14.13 -14.31
C SER A 645 -33.06 -14.21 -15.20
N LEU A 646 -31.86 -14.00 -14.63
CA LEU A 646 -30.59 -14.22 -15.33
C LEU A 646 -30.30 -15.71 -15.60
N ARG A 647 -30.82 -16.63 -14.77
CA ARG A 647 -30.73 -18.07 -15.02
C ARG A 647 -31.70 -18.53 -16.12
N SER A 648 -32.87 -17.91 -16.26
CA SER A 648 -33.81 -18.23 -17.33
C SER A 648 -33.37 -17.72 -18.71
N ALA A 649 -32.51 -16.70 -18.79
CA ALA A 649 -31.93 -16.20 -20.05
C ALA A 649 -30.70 -17.00 -20.53
N ARG A 650 -30.14 -17.86 -19.67
CA ARG A 650 -28.98 -18.70 -19.99
C ARG A 650 -29.22 -19.75 -21.09
N PRO A 651 -30.37 -20.46 -21.15
CA PRO A 651 -30.66 -21.37 -22.26
C PRO A 651 -30.75 -20.67 -23.61
N ASP A 652 -31.15 -19.40 -23.70
CA ASP A 652 -31.18 -18.65 -24.96
C ASP A 652 -29.77 -18.31 -25.47
N ILE A 653 -28.85 -18.01 -24.55
CA ILE A 653 -27.43 -17.79 -24.83
C ILE A 653 -26.74 -19.11 -25.20
N ASP A 654 -27.08 -20.20 -24.53
CA ASP A 654 -26.55 -21.52 -24.85
C ASP A 654 -27.11 -22.01 -26.21
N ALA A 655 -28.38 -21.75 -26.53
CA ALA A 655 -28.99 -22.06 -27.83
C ALA A 655 -28.35 -21.29 -29.00
N LEU A 656 -27.94 -20.03 -28.77
CA LEU A 656 -27.13 -19.25 -29.72
C LEU A 656 -25.75 -19.87 -29.97
N ASN A 657 -25.13 -20.43 -28.92
CA ASN A 657 -23.84 -21.12 -29.03
C ASN A 657 -23.97 -22.48 -29.74
N THR A 658 -25.03 -23.25 -29.49
CA THR A 658 -25.29 -24.51 -30.21
C THR A 658 -25.67 -24.27 -31.67
N ALA A 659 -26.42 -23.21 -31.97
CA ALA A 659 -26.74 -22.81 -33.34
C ALA A 659 -25.49 -22.34 -34.10
N GLY A 660 -24.61 -21.56 -33.46
CA GLY A 660 -23.32 -21.16 -34.02
C GLY A 660 -22.38 -22.35 -34.27
N GLY A 661 -22.31 -23.31 -33.34
CA GLY A 661 -21.52 -24.54 -33.48
C GLY A 661 -22.07 -25.50 -34.56
N ALA A 662 -23.40 -25.63 -34.67
CA ALA A 662 -24.03 -26.45 -35.69
C ALA A 662 -23.79 -25.90 -37.10
N LEU A 663 -23.84 -24.57 -37.27
CA LEU A 663 -23.53 -23.89 -38.54
C LEU A 663 -22.04 -23.98 -38.92
N ALA A 664 -21.13 -23.87 -37.95
CA ALA A 664 -19.71 -24.11 -38.20
C ALA A 664 -19.43 -25.57 -38.62
N SER A 665 -20.10 -26.53 -38.00
CA SER A 665 -19.97 -27.96 -38.36
C SER A 665 -20.63 -28.33 -39.70
N ALA A 666 -21.60 -27.54 -40.17
CA ALA A 666 -22.22 -27.67 -41.48
C ALA A 666 -21.34 -27.06 -42.58
N ALA A 667 -20.66 -25.93 -42.30
CA ALA A 667 -19.70 -25.31 -43.20
C ALA A 667 -18.46 -26.20 -43.41
N GLN A 668 -17.99 -26.86 -42.36
CA GLN A 668 -16.84 -27.77 -42.41
C GLN A 668 -17.12 -29.12 -43.10
N ARG A 669 -18.40 -29.46 -43.32
CA ARG A 669 -18.82 -30.61 -44.16
C ARG A 669 -19.08 -30.20 -45.62
N TYR A 670 -19.08 -28.91 -45.90
CA TYR A 670 -19.33 -28.34 -47.22
C TYR A 670 -18.03 -28.02 -47.97
N GLU A 671 -16.95 -27.73 -47.23
CA GLU A 671 -15.56 -27.96 -47.68
C GLU A 671 -15.26 -29.45 -47.83
#